data_AF-A0A953ZUY7-F1
#
_entry.id   AF-A0A953ZUY7-F1
#
_cell.length_a   1.000
_cell.length_b   1.000
_cell.length_c   1.000
_cell.angle_alpha   90.00
_cell.angle_beta   90.00
_cell.angle_gamma   90.00
#
_symmetry.space_group_name_H-M   'P 1'
#
loop_
_entity.id
_entity.type
_entity.pdbx_description
1 polymer ?
#
loop_
_entity_poly.entity_id
_entity_poly.type
_entity_poly.pdbx_seq_one_letter_code
_entity_poly.pdbx_strand_id
1 'polypeptide(L)'
;MRTGAAAVVLLLLAVPHQAYWPDYEVARRGLLAVLVGLACLLPGTLPARVPLAVGPWNALALWFLARCIGATNHGYALETAAHMLALAALLLFGTAVPLTRMLAATLPTGATVALWTLAQAFGWIDALPGVHDVTATLGNRNAAAEVLALCGAASALLAVGPARGESVSARLRWAAVVTLAACTAALVCNGSRSGLLALPVGCLPALLRPGRVPILAVLAAGVGLWWALGDAPRAPQQPNTAAVAAPSTVEVRLELWRGGLDMVRDRPILGHGSGQFGTEYPRYRRGREWELSTFGGRFLAAPAAAHNDFLQVAIETGLPGLVLLLVGAVWVLCRAPWSSSGPLLCFAVLASVRAPLGNAPAVATAALLGGALLHGSAGRMLALPFRQRLLKGVLVGGMLLWFGVAQLGSQVAAAGMLRRTAARTDPAGQLAAVERALRLRPYDHTLRGLRAQASLQQSAWAKARTDLEFLRRTRPDDELTARLWITLLRGEGRHQEARSALEALRRNAPDDPELALWSAELSVQFGDGRAAVATLYAARDPRLRAQLAVLLDQLAGFAERHALADAKLLRTEQAFVATIDRMTEAPGSDAAERAFERFRGLLVASGTSRGDARPLVLFAIQALALGKRQTAATLAGVAKTRTLEPQHRALLGALLIPLRALPEWRAIL
;
A
#
# COMPACT_ATOMS: atom_id res chain seq x y z
N MET A 1 -17.01 -22.35 23.31
CA MET A 1 -15.57 -22.12 23.57
C MET A 1 -15.36 -21.81 25.06
N ARG A 2 -14.33 -22.37 25.73
CA ARG A 2 -13.98 -22.00 27.12
C ARG A 2 -13.09 -20.75 27.13
N THR A 3 -13.05 -19.99 28.23
CA THR A 3 -12.24 -18.76 28.37
C THR A 3 -10.76 -18.97 28.01
N GLY A 4 -10.16 -20.08 28.44
CA GLY A 4 -8.77 -20.40 28.11
C GLY A 4 -8.52 -20.54 26.60
N ALA A 5 -9.48 -21.12 25.86
CA ALA A 5 -9.38 -21.22 24.41
C ALA A 5 -9.46 -19.85 23.72
N ALA A 6 -10.28 -18.92 24.24
CA ALA A 6 -10.33 -17.54 23.73
C ALA A 6 -8.97 -16.84 23.87
N ALA A 7 -8.37 -16.93 25.07
CA ALA A 7 -7.06 -16.34 25.35
C ALA A 7 -5.96 -16.94 24.46
N VAL A 8 -5.96 -18.27 24.28
CA VAL A 8 -4.99 -18.95 23.39
C VAL A 8 -5.16 -18.50 21.94
N VAL A 9 -6.38 -18.43 21.41
CA VAL A 9 -6.61 -17.97 20.04
C VAL A 9 -6.10 -16.54 19.85
N LEU A 10 -6.46 -15.61 20.74
CA LEU A 10 -6.01 -14.22 20.66
C LEU A 10 -4.49 -14.09 20.80
N LEU A 11 -3.86 -14.87 21.68
CA LEU A 11 -2.42 -14.87 21.89
C LEU A 11 -1.69 -15.41 20.65
N LEU A 12 -2.14 -16.55 20.10
CA LEU A 12 -1.56 -17.11 18.87
C LEU A 12 -1.65 -16.12 17.70
N LEU A 13 -2.70 -15.31 17.61
CA LEU A 13 -2.83 -14.29 16.58
C LEU A 13 -1.91 -13.08 16.77
N ALA A 14 -1.29 -12.93 17.95
CA ALA A 14 -0.44 -11.80 18.30
C ALA A 14 1.04 -12.17 18.52
N VAL A 15 1.38 -13.44 18.68
CA VAL A 15 2.79 -13.89 18.82
C VAL A 15 3.48 -13.88 17.44
N PRO A 16 4.81 -13.68 17.38
CA PRO A 16 5.54 -13.76 16.11
C PRO A 16 5.78 -15.23 15.75
N HIS A 17 5.36 -15.62 14.55
CA HIS A 17 5.55 -17.00 14.06
C HIS A 17 6.72 -17.10 13.08
N GLN A 18 6.92 -16.08 12.24
CA GLN A 18 7.98 -16.07 11.24
C GLN A 18 8.34 -14.63 10.85
N ALA A 19 9.64 -14.32 10.85
CA ALA A 19 10.15 -12.98 10.58
C ALA A 19 10.17 -12.59 9.08
N TYR A 20 9.76 -13.49 8.18
CA TYR A 20 9.90 -13.31 6.74
C TYR A 20 8.59 -13.52 5.98
N TRP A 21 7.44 -13.36 6.64
CA TRP A 21 6.17 -13.42 5.90
C TRP A 21 6.07 -12.23 4.93
N PRO A 22 5.77 -12.47 3.64
CA PRO A 22 5.57 -11.39 2.69
C PRO A 22 4.40 -10.48 3.08
N ASP A 23 3.32 -11.07 3.59
CA ASP A 23 2.16 -10.34 4.09
C ASP A 23 1.71 -10.93 5.44
N TYR A 24 2.01 -10.18 6.51
CA TYR A 24 1.67 -10.56 7.88
C TYR A 24 0.17 -10.62 8.12
N GLU A 25 -0.63 -9.74 7.50
CA GLU A 25 -2.07 -9.70 7.70
C GLU A 25 -2.74 -10.89 7.01
N VAL A 26 -2.29 -11.24 5.81
CA VAL A 26 -2.75 -12.45 5.10
C VAL A 26 -2.38 -13.70 5.90
N ALA A 27 -1.15 -13.82 6.40
CA ALA A 27 -0.76 -14.98 7.21
C ALA A 27 -1.62 -15.12 8.48
N ARG A 28 -1.90 -14.01 9.18
CA ARG A 28 -2.70 -14.01 10.41
C ARG A 28 -4.18 -14.25 10.16
N ARG A 29 -4.76 -13.78 9.05
CA ARG A 29 -6.12 -14.15 8.63
C ARG A 29 -6.22 -15.63 8.30
N GLY A 30 -5.20 -16.19 7.64
CA GLY A 30 -5.09 -17.64 7.42
C GLY A 30 -5.07 -18.43 8.72
N LEU A 31 -4.22 -18.01 9.67
CA LEU A 31 -4.15 -18.62 11.01
C LEU A 31 -5.48 -18.49 11.76
N LEU A 32 -6.15 -17.34 11.71
CA LEU A 32 -7.47 -17.15 12.32
C LEU A 32 -8.48 -18.14 11.74
N ALA A 33 -8.55 -18.26 10.41
CA ALA A 33 -9.44 -19.18 9.75
C ALA A 33 -9.15 -20.64 10.14
N VAL A 34 -7.87 -21.03 10.25
CA VAL A 34 -7.50 -22.37 10.76
C VAL A 34 -8.00 -22.60 12.19
N LEU A 35 -7.71 -21.68 13.10
CA LEU A 35 -8.07 -21.82 14.52
C LEU A 35 -9.58 -21.87 14.72
N VAL A 36 -10.32 -20.99 14.04
CA VAL A 36 -11.79 -20.97 14.09
C VAL A 36 -12.39 -22.18 13.39
N GLY A 37 -11.82 -22.61 12.26
CA GLY A 37 -12.24 -23.80 11.52
C GLY A 37 -12.12 -25.07 12.36
N LEU A 38 -10.97 -25.28 13.01
CA LEU A 38 -10.79 -26.37 13.98
C LEU A 38 -11.81 -26.29 15.11
N ALA A 39 -12.04 -25.10 15.66
CA ALA A 39 -13.04 -24.93 16.72
C ALA A 39 -14.46 -25.28 16.24
N CYS A 40 -14.84 -24.94 15.01
CA CYS A 40 -16.14 -25.29 14.42
C CYS A 40 -16.34 -26.79 14.21
N LEU A 41 -15.26 -27.55 13.93
CA LEU A 41 -15.32 -29.00 13.74
C LEU A 41 -15.45 -29.79 15.05
N LEU A 42 -15.00 -29.22 16.17
CA LEU A 42 -15.09 -29.89 17.47
C LEU A 42 -16.56 -30.00 17.93
N PRO A 43 -17.09 -31.21 18.21
CA PRO A 43 -18.46 -31.37 18.67
C PRO A 43 -18.74 -30.56 19.95
N GLY A 44 -19.85 -29.83 19.96
CA GLY A 44 -20.30 -29.09 21.15
C GLY A 44 -19.69 -27.69 21.34
N THR A 45 -18.85 -27.20 20.43
CA THR A 45 -18.32 -25.82 20.50
C THR A 45 -19.35 -24.77 20.10
N LEU A 46 -20.23 -25.09 19.14
CA LEU A 46 -21.33 -24.23 18.72
C LEU A 46 -22.46 -24.21 19.77
N PRO A 47 -22.90 -23.02 20.21
CA PRO A 47 -23.93 -22.90 21.23
C PRO A 47 -25.26 -23.50 20.75
N ALA A 48 -25.96 -24.22 21.65
CA ALA A 48 -27.25 -24.83 21.36
C ALA A 48 -28.37 -23.80 21.16
N ARG A 49 -28.20 -22.61 21.73
CA ARG A 49 -29.12 -21.48 21.63
C ARG A 49 -28.34 -20.24 21.23
N VAL A 50 -28.79 -19.55 20.20
CA VAL A 50 -28.14 -18.37 19.64
C VAL A 50 -29.03 -17.15 19.84
N PRO A 51 -28.52 -16.02 20.35
CA PRO A 51 -29.28 -14.78 20.41
C PRO A 51 -29.66 -14.31 18.99
N LEU A 52 -30.91 -13.91 18.77
CA LEU A 52 -31.34 -13.33 17.47
C LEU A 52 -30.50 -12.10 17.07
N ALA A 53 -29.88 -11.42 18.06
CA ALA A 53 -28.97 -10.30 17.87
C ALA A 53 -27.72 -10.61 17.03
N VAL A 54 -27.37 -11.88 16.85
CA VAL A 54 -26.28 -12.29 15.95
C VAL A 54 -26.76 -12.40 14.49
N GLY A 55 -28.07 -12.36 14.26
CA GLY A 55 -28.70 -12.47 12.94
C GLY A 55 -28.13 -11.54 11.87
N PRO A 56 -28.02 -10.21 12.12
CA PRO A 56 -27.44 -9.28 11.16
C PRO A 56 -26.00 -9.61 10.76
N TRP A 57 -25.19 -10.13 11.69
CA TRP A 57 -23.80 -10.52 11.42
C TRP A 57 -23.70 -11.80 10.59
N ASN A 58 -24.58 -12.77 10.84
CA ASN A 58 -24.71 -13.95 9.98
C ASN A 58 -25.21 -13.55 8.58
N ALA A 59 -26.18 -12.65 8.49
CA ALA A 59 -26.68 -12.13 7.23
C ALA A 59 -25.59 -11.37 6.47
N LEU A 60 -24.77 -10.57 7.16
CA LEU A 60 -23.61 -9.90 6.58
C LEU A 60 -22.61 -10.91 6.02
N ALA A 61 -22.23 -11.94 6.78
CA ALA A 61 -21.29 -12.97 6.31
C ALA A 61 -21.83 -13.74 5.09
N LEU A 62 -23.13 -14.07 5.09
CA LEU A 62 -23.80 -14.68 3.93
C LEU A 62 -23.90 -13.72 2.74
N TRP A 63 -24.07 -12.42 2.99
CA TRP A 63 -24.06 -11.40 1.96
C TRP A 63 -22.69 -11.32 1.30
N PHE A 64 -21.60 -11.28 2.08
CA PHE A 64 -20.24 -11.38 1.54
C PHE A 64 -20.04 -12.64 0.69
N LEU A 65 -20.58 -13.79 1.11
CA LEU A 65 -20.51 -15.01 0.30
C LEU A 65 -21.30 -14.88 -1.02
N ALA A 66 -22.51 -14.32 -0.98
CA ALA A 66 -23.31 -14.06 -2.18
C ALA A 66 -22.61 -13.08 -3.14
N ARG A 67 -21.87 -12.10 -2.59
CA ARG A 67 -21.11 -11.12 -3.36
C ARG A 67 -19.82 -11.68 -3.98
N CYS A 68 -19.49 -12.95 -3.76
CA CYS A 68 -18.46 -13.63 -4.55
C CYS A 68 -18.85 -13.80 -6.02
N ILE A 69 -20.15 -13.87 -6.35
CA ILE A 69 -20.63 -14.05 -7.75
C ILE A 69 -20.25 -12.87 -8.64
N GLY A 70 -20.19 -11.65 -8.07
CA GLY A 70 -19.86 -10.43 -8.81
C GLY A 70 -18.37 -10.09 -8.82
N ALA A 71 -17.50 -10.96 -8.31
CA ALA A 71 -16.09 -10.65 -8.09
C ALA A 71 -15.22 -10.98 -9.30
N THR A 72 -14.34 -10.05 -9.68
CA THR A 72 -13.36 -10.25 -10.75
C THR A 72 -12.32 -11.31 -10.35
N ASN A 73 -11.80 -11.24 -9.13
CA ASN A 73 -10.95 -12.27 -8.53
C ASN A 73 -11.73 -13.10 -7.49
N HIS A 74 -12.26 -14.24 -7.94
CA HIS A 74 -13.07 -15.16 -7.12
C HIS A 74 -12.31 -15.72 -5.90
N GLY A 75 -11.00 -15.92 -6.02
CA GLY A 75 -10.19 -16.44 -4.91
C GLY A 75 -10.13 -15.46 -3.73
N TYR A 76 -9.81 -14.19 -4.00
CA TYR A 76 -9.85 -13.14 -2.98
C TYR A 76 -11.26 -12.93 -2.40
N ALA A 77 -12.30 -13.09 -3.23
CA ALA A 77 -13.68 -13.01 -2.76
C ALA A 77 -14.03 -14.12 -1.78
N LEU A 78 -13.64 -15.36 -2.08
CA LEU A 78 -13.90 -16.50 -1.21
C LEU A 78 -13.09 -16.43 0.09
N GLU A 79 -11.84 -15.95 0.06
CA GLU A 79 -11.06 -15.71 1.26
C GLU A 79 -11.66 -14.62 2.15
N THR A 80 -12.17 -13.55 1.55
CA THR A 80 -12.83 -12.46 2.29
C THR A 80 -14.14 -12.93 2.90
N ALA A 81 -14.93 -13.73 2.16
CA ALA A 81 -16.14 -14.36 2.69
C ALA A 81 -15.83 -15.36 3.81
N ALA A 82 -14.77 -16.17 3.67
CA ALA A 82 -14.30 -17.06 4.72
C ALA A 82 -13.89 -16.27 5.98
N HIS A 83 -13.16 -15.17 5.82
CA HIS A 83 -12.80 -14.28 6.94
C HIS A 83 -14.06 -13.76 7.65
N MET A 84 -15.06 -13.25 6.93
CA MET A 84 -16.32 -12.77 7.51
C MET A 84 -17.11 -13.90 8.22
N LEU A 85 -17.11 -15.12 7.68
CA LEU A 85 -17.69 -16.29 8.35
C LEU A 85 -16.94 -16.65 9.65
N ALA A 86 -15.61 -16.52 9.67
CA ALA A 86 -14.83 -16.72 10.88
C ALA A 86 -15.20 -15.69 11.96
N LEU A 87 -15.41 -14.42 11.58
CA LEU A 87 -15.84 -13.37 12.51
C LEU A 87 -17.23 -13.65 13.07
N ALA A 88 -18.18 -14.09 12.23
CA ALA A 88 -19.51 -14.49 12.69
C ALA A 88 -19.44 -15.68 13.67
N ALA A 89 -18.56 -16.65 13.41
CA ALA A 89 -18.33 -17.78 14.31
C ALA A 89 -17.71 -17.35 15.66
N LEU A 90 -16.73 -16.43 15.64
CA LEU A 90 -16.15 -15.86 16.87
C LEU A 90 -17.18 -15.09 17.69
N LEU A 91 -18.01 -14.29 17.03
CA LEU A 91 -19.12 -13.59 17.68
C LEU A 91 -20.06 -14.59 18.38
N LEU A 92 -20.41 -15.69 17.71
CA LEU A 92 -21.20 -16.78 18.30
C LEU A 92 -20.49 -17.43 19.49
N PHE A 93 -19.19 -17.73 19.37
CA PHE A 93 -18.42 -18.30 20.47
C PHE A 93 -18.35 -17.37 21.69
N GLY A 94 -18.27 -16.06 21.46
CA GLY A 94 -18.31 -15.05 22.52
C GLY A 94 -19.60 -15.09 23.33
N THR A 95 -20.75 -15.39 22.72
CA THR A 95 -22.04 -15.48 23.44
C THR A 95 -22.07 -16.55 24.54
N ALA A 96 -21.17 -17.53 24.48
CA ALA A 96 -21.06 -18.59 25.47
C ALA A 96 -20.19 -18.22 26.69
N VAL A 97 -19.55 -17.04 26.69
CA VAL A 97 -18.57 -16.64 27.72
C VAL A 97 -19.01 -15.34 28.38
N PRO A 98 -19.04 -15.27 29.74
CA PRO A 98 -19.30 -14.03 30.46
C PRO A 98 -18.32 -12.91 30.11
N LEU A 99 -18.78 -11.66 30.19
CA LEU A 99 -17.99 -10.50 29.78
C LEU A 99 -16.70 -10.37 30.58
N THR A 100 -16.72 -10.54 31.91
CA THR A 100 -15.50 -10.44 32.73
C THR A 100 -14.44 -11.44 32.30
N ARG A 101 -14.86 -12.66 32.00
CA ARG A 101 -13.96 -13.73 31.57
C ARG A 101 -13.38 -13.42 30.18
N MET A 102 -14.18 -12.86 29.28
CA MET A 102 -13.70 -12.46 27.96
C MET A 102 -12.72 -11.27 28.04
N LEU A 103 -13.00 -10.27 28.88
CA LEU A 103 -12.07 -9.16 29.14
C LEU A 103 -10.75 -9.67 29.75
N ALA A 104 -10.80 -10.61 30.69
CA ALA A 104 -9.60 -11.22 31.24
C ALA A 104 -8.79 -11.98 30.18
N ALA A 105 -9.46 -12.60 29.21
CA ALA A 105 -8.82 -13.32 28.11
C ALA A 105 -8.04 -12.40 27.15
N THR A 106 -8.30 -11.08 27.15
CA THR A 106 -7.53 -10.13 26.31
C THR A 106 -6.23 -9.65 26.95
N LEU A 107 -6.07 -9.84 28.28
CA LEU A 107 -4.89 -9.34 29.00
C LEU A 107 -3.57 -9.94 28.50
N PRO A 108 -3.44 -11.27 28.28
CA PRO A 108 -2.18 -11.84 27.81
C PRO A 108 -1.78 -11.28 26.44
N THR A 109 -2.73 -11.17 25.51
CA THR A 109 -2.49 -10.59 24.18
C THR A 109 -2.03 -9.14 24.28
N GLY A 110 -2.73 -8.31 25.06
CA GLY A 110 -2.36 -6.91 25.27
C GLY A 110 -0.96 -6.76 25.88
N ALA A 111 -0.66 -7.55 26.91
CA ALA A 111 0.65 -7.56 27.56
C ALA A 111 1.77 -8.00 26.60
N THR A 112 1.58 -9.09 25.84
CA THR A 112 2.58 -9.57 24.89
C THR A 112 2.88 -8.55 23.79
N VAL A 113 1.85 -7.95 23.18
CA VAL A 113 2.06 -6.93 22.14
C VAL A 113 2.72 -5.68 22.72
N ALA A 114 2.31 -5.25 23.92
CA ALA A 114 2.89 -4.09 24.59
C ALA A 114 4.37 -4.31 24.93
N LEU A 115 4.71 -5.44 25.56
CA LEU A 115 6.09 -5.77 25.92
C LEU A 115 6.99 -5.87 24.69
N TRP A 116 6.51 -6.49 23.60
CA TRP A 116 7.26 -6.56 22.35
C TRP A 116 7.48 -5.16 21.73
N THR A 117 6.44 -4.32 21.73
CA THR A 117 6.52 -2.95 21.21
C THR A 117 7.54 -2.13 22.00
N LEU A 118 7.51 -2.22 23.33
CA LEU A 118 8.46 -1.54 24.20
C LEU A 118 9.88 -2.06 23.99
N ALA A 119 10.07 -3.38 23.93
CA ALA A 119 11.38 -3.97 23.67
C ALA A 119 11.97 -3.50 22.33
N GLN A 120 11.16 -3.38 21.27
CA GLN A 120 11.59 -2.79 20.00
C GLN A 120 11.90 -1.29 20.13
N ALA A 121 11.06 -0.53 20.82
CA ALA A 121 11.26 0.91 20.98
C ALA A 121 12.54 1.24 21.76
N PHE A 122 12.93 0.40 22.73
CA PHE A 122 14.17 0.53 23.49
C PHE A 122 15.39 -0.15 22.81
N GLY A 123 15.21 -0.73 21.62
CA GLY A 123 16.30 -1.39 20.90
C GLY A 123 16.78 -2.71 21.51
N TRP A 124 15.99 -3.33 22.39
CA TRP A 124 16.30 -4.65 22.96
C TRP A 124 16.06 -5.80 21.98
N ILE A 125 15.17 -5.59 21.01
CA ILE A 125 14.86 -6.55 19.95
C ILE A 125 14.82 -5.79 18.63
N ASP A 126 15.41 -6.37 17.59
CA ASP A 126 15.36 -5.80 16.24
C ASP A 126 13.92 -5.69 15.71
N ALA A 127 13.73 -4.72 14.83
CA ALA A 127 12.54 -4.68 13.99
C ALA A 127 12.51 -5.91 13.07
N LEU A 128 11.31 -6.27 12.61
CA LEU A 128 11.16 -7.37 11.66
C LEU A 128 11.95 -7.06 10.37
N PRO A 129 12.57 -8.07 9.71
CA PRO A 129 13.33 -7.89 8.48
C PRO A 129 12.58 -7.03 7.45
N GLY A 130 13.23 -5.96 6.98
CA GLY A 130 12.65 -5.02 5.99
C GLY A 130 11.67 -3.99 6.58
N VAL A 131 11.53 -3.93 7.91
CA VAL A 131 10.69 -2.96 8.60
C VAL A 131 11.57 -2.07 9.49
N HIS A 132 11.45 -0.75 9.33
CA HIS A 132 12.26 0.22 10.08
C HIS A 132 11.50 0.90 11.23
N ASP A 133 10.21 0.59 11.39
CA ASP A 133 9.33 1.13 12.43
C ASP A 133 9.17 0.15 13.61
N VAL A 134 8.76 0.69 14.77
CA VAL A 134 8.30 -0.09 15.93
C VAL A 134 6.95 -0.73 15.60
N THR A 135 6.95 -1.99 15.17
CA THR A 135 5.78 -2.67 14.58
C THR A 135 5.24 -3.83 15.41
N ALA A 136 5.80 -4.04 16.59
CA ALA A 136 5.59 -5.22 17.40
C ALA A 136 5.86 -6.50 16.59
N THR A 137 5.03 -7.52 16.80
CA THR A 137 5.01 -8.78 16.05
C THR A 137 4.20 -8.70 14.76
N LEU A 138 3.61 -7.55 14.45
CA LEU A 138 2.53 -7.42 13.47
C LEU A 138 3.00 -6.90 12.12
N GLY A 139 4.28 -6.57 11.96
CA GLY A 139 4.86 -6.08 10.71
C GLY A 139 4.40 -4.68 10.28
N ASN A 140 3.43 -4.10 11.00
CA ASN A 140 2.89 -2.78 10.76
C ASN A 140 2.59 -2.07 12.08
N ARG A 141 3.15 -0.87 12.28
CA ARG A 141 2.97 -0.07 13.51
C ARG A 141 1.49 0.22 13.77
N ASN A 142 0.71 0.37 12.70
CA ASN A 142 -0.70 0.68 12.76
C ASN A 142 -1.53 -0.51 13.23
N ALA A 143 -1.20 -1.70 12.73
CA ALA A 143 -1.84 -2.94 13.17
C ALA A 143 -1.54 -3.23 14.66
N ALA A 144 -0.31 -2.96 15.11
CA ALA A 144 0.04 -3.04 16.53
C ALA A 144 -0.78 -2.07 17.39
N ALA A 145 -0.91 -0.81 16.95
CA ALA A 145 -1.68 0.18 17.68
C ALA A 145 -3.17 -0.17 17.82
N GLU A 146 -3.76 -0.84 16.82
CA GLU A 146 -5.16 -1.31 16.89
C GLU A 146 -5.36 -2.36 17.99
N VAL A 147 -4.44 -3.33 18.10
CA VAL A 147 -4.48 -4.36 19.16
C VAL A 147 -4.24 -3.73 20.53
N LEU A 148 -3.23 -2.85 20.65
CA LEU A 148 -2.91 -2.17 21.91
C LEU A 148 -4.06 -1.31 22.41
N ALA A 149 -4.68 -0.50 21.54
CA ALA A 149 -5.78 0.37 21.92
C ALA A 149 -7.02 -0.44 22.32
N LEU A 150 -7.31 -1.53 21.62
CA LEU A 150 -8.46 -2.39 21.92
C LEU A 150 -8.27 -3.18 23.23
N CYS A 151 -7.11 -3.82 23.41
CA CYS A 151 -6.77 -4.52 24.65
C CYS A 151 -6.63 -3.56 25.84
N GLY A 152 -6.13 -2.34 25.62
CA GLY A 152 -6.09 -1.27 26.62
C GLY A 152 -7.50 -0.87 27.07
N ALA A 153 -8.41 -0.60 26.14
CA ALA A 153 -9.80 -0.28 26.46
C ALA A 153 -10.51 -1.43 27.21
N ALA A 154 -10.23 -2.69 26.83
CA ALA A 154 -10.74 -3.87 27.56
C ALA A 154 -10.19 -3.97 28.98
N SER A 155 -8.90 -3.66 29.15
CA SER A 155 -8.23 -3.64 30.45
C SER A 155 -8.78 -2.54 31.37
N ALA A 156 -9.02 -1.33 30.83
CA ALA A 156 -9.65 -0.24 31.58
C ALA A 156 -11.05 -0.64 32.08
N LEU A 157 -11.85 -1.30 31.23
CA LEU A 157 -13.17 -1.78 31.61
C LEU A 157 -13.13 -2.86 32.70
N LEU A 158 -12.16 -3.78 32.62
CA LEU A 158 -11.96 -4.83 33.61
C LEU A 158 -11.47 -4.28 34.96
N ALA A 159 -10.64 -3.23 34.95
CA ALA A 159 -10.09 -2.60 36.16
C ALA A 159 -11.19 -2.04 37.09
N VAL A 160 -12.25 -1.46 36.52
CA VAL A 160 -13.40 -0.93 37.29
C VAL A 160 -14.50 -1.97 37.54
N GLY A 161 -14.39 -3.16 36.93
CA GLY A 161 -15.43 -4.19 36.93
C GLY A 161 -16.57 -3.87 35.95
N PRO A 162 -17.11 -4.87 35.22
CA PRO A 162 -18.23 -4.64 34.32
C PRO A 162 -19.54 -4.40 35.08
N ALA A 163 -20.42 -3.57 34.53
CA ALA A 163 -21.68 -3.16 35.18
C ALA A 163 -22.69 -4.29 35.45
N ARG A 164 -22.43 -5.52 35.00
CA ARG A 164 -23.34 -6.67 35.16
C ARG A 164 -23.26 -7.34 36.55
N GLY A 165 -22.59 -6.73 37.53
CA GLY A 165 -22.49 -7.27 38.90
C GLY A 165 -21.53 -8.47 39.03
N GLU A 166 -20.74 -8.76 38.00
CA GLU A 166 -19.73 -9.82 38.04
C GLU A 166 -18.57 -9.37 38.96
N SER A 167 -18.27 -10.16 39.99
CA SER A 167 -17.17 -9.85 40.90
C SER A 167 -15.82 -10.07 40.21
N VAL A 168 -14.92 -9.07 40.34
CA VAL A 168 -13.56 -9.11 39.81
C VAL A 168 -12.60 -9.12 40.97
N SER A 169 -11.70 -10.10 41.02
CA SER A 169 -10.70 -10.19 42.09
C SER A 169 -9.72 -9.00 42.04
N ALA A 170 -9.20 -8.59 43.20
CA ALA A 170 -8.23 -7.49 43.29
C ALA A 170 -6.98 -7.75 42.43
N ARG A 171 -6.50 -9.00 42.39
CA ARG A 171 -5.37 -9.41 41.54
C ARG A 171 -5.65 -9.16 40.06
N LEU A 172 -6.85 -9.49 39.59
CA LEU A 172 -7.23 -9.32 38.19
C LEU A 172 -7.43 -7.84 37.83
N ARG A 173 -7.96 -7.03 38.75
CA ARG A 173 -8.03 -5.56 38.57
C ARG A 173 -6.64 -4.95 38.42
N TRP A 174 -5.70 -5.31 39.29
CA TRP A 174 -4.32 -4.84 39.19
C TRP A 174 -3.62 -5.30 37.92
N ALA A 175 -3.81 -6.57 37.53
CA ALA A 175 -3.31 -7.06 36.25
C ALA A 175 -3.84 -6.22 35.08
N ALA A 176 -5.13 -5.85 35.10
CA ALA A 176 -5.73 -5.00 34.09
C ALA A 176 -5.15 -3.58 34.08
N VAL A 177 -4.92 -2.96 35.25
CA VAL A 177 -4.25 -1.65 35.34
C VAL A 177 -2.84 -1.70 34.77
N VAL A 178 -2.07 -2.75 35.10
CA VAL A 178 -0.70 -2.94 34.57
C VAL A 178 -0.73 -3.15 33.06
N THR A 179 -1.65 -3.96 32.53
CA THR A 179 -1.80 -4.14 31.08
C THR A 179 -2.21 -2.84 30.38
N LEU A 180 -3.10 -2.05 30.96
CA LEU A 180 -3.47 -0.73 30.45
C LEU A 180 -2.26 0.21 30.40
N ALA A 181 -1.46 0.25 31.47
CA ALA A 181 -0.24 1.06 31.54
C ALA A 181 0.77 0.65 30.46
N ALA A 182 1.01 -0.67 30.32
CA ALA A 182 1.89 -1.20 29.28
C ALA A 182 1.39 -0.86 27.87
N CYS A 183 0.09 -1.02 27.59
CA CYS A 183 -0.50 -0.68 26.30
C CYS A 183 -0.39 0.82 26.00
N THR A 184 -0.60 1.67 26.99
CA THR A 184 -0.50 3.13 26.86
C THR A 184 0.94 3.55 26.55
N ALA A 185 1.91 3.05 27.33
CA ALA A 185 3.32 3.32 27.07
C ALA A 185 3.76 2.82 25.69
N ALA A 186 3.36 1.61 25.31
CA ALA A 186 3.65 1.03 24.00
C ALA A 186 3.07 1.88 22.85
N LEU A 187 1.84 2.41 22.99
CA LEU A 187 1.24 3.30 21.97
C LEU A 187 2.00 4.61 21.81
N VAL A 188 2.48 5.19 22.92
CA VAL A 188 3.29 6.41 22.89
C VAL A 188 4.62 6.13 22.16
N CYS A 189 5.32 5.05 22.52
CA CYS A 189 6.59 4.67 21.90
C CYS A 189 6.45 4.26 20.42
N ASN A 190 5.33 3.66 20.03
CA ASN A 190 5.04 3.26 18.65
C ASN A 190 4.77 4.48 17.73
N GLY A 191 4.30 5.60 18.28
CA GLY A 191 4.04 6.84 17.54
C GLY A 191 2.78 6.83 16.67
N SER A 192 1.94 5.79 16.75
CA SER A 192 0.69 5.70 15.99
C SER A 192 -0.41 6.59 16.60
N ARG A 193 -0.60 7.77 15.99
CA ARG A 193 -1.59 8.79 16.41
C ARG A 193 -3.02 8.26 16.55
N SER A 194 -3.46 7.34 15.69
CA SER A 194 -4.85 6.83 15.77
C SER A 194 -5.10 5.95 17.00
N GLY A 195 -4.08 5.23 17.48
CA GLY A 195 -4.20 4.43 18.70
C GLY A 195 -4.28 5.31 19.95
N LEU A 196 -3.48 6.38 19.98
CA LEU A 196 -3.50 7.40 21.03
C LEU A 196 -4.84 8.14 21.10
N LEU A 197 -5.53 8.32 19.96
CA LEU A 197 -6.87 8.92 19.92
C LEU A 197 -7.97 7.91 20.27
N ALA A 198 -7.87 6.67 19.81
CA ALA A 198 -8.92 5.67 20.01
C ALA A 198 -8.97 5.13 21.46
N LEU A 199 -7.82 4.97 22.12
CA LEU A 199 -7.76 4.42 23.48
C LEU A 199 -8.55 5.27 24.50
N PRO A 200 -8.38 6.61 24.60
CA PRO A 200 -9.18 7.44 25.50
C PRO A 200 -10.69 7.32 25.26
N VAL A 201 -11.13 7.30 23.99
CA VAL A 201 -12.55 7.10 23.64
C VAL A 201 -13.04 5.73 24.13
N GLY A 202 -12.23 4.69 23.96
CA GLY A 202 -12.52 3.35 24.48
C GLY A 202 -12.58 3.26 26.01
N CYS A 203 -11.82 4.10 26.71
CA CYS A 203 -11.81 4.17 28.17
C CYS A 203 -12.98 4.97 28.75
N LEU A 204 -13.69 5.79 27.97
CA LEU A 204 -14.78 6.65 28.46
C LEU A 204 -15.80 5.90 29.33
N PRO A 205 -16.32 4.72 28.94
CA PRO A 205 -17.28 4.01 29.78
C PRO A 205 -16.73 3.58 31.14
N ALA A 206 -15.43 3.31 31.25
CA ALA A 206 -14.76 2.99 32.51
C ALA A 206 -14.50 4.24 33.37
N LEU A 207 -14.19 5.37 32.74
CA LEU A 207 -13.96 6.66 33.40
C LEU A 207 -15.23 7.27 34.03
N LEU A 208 -16.39 6.83 33.59
CA LEU A 208 -17.69 7.21 34.17
C LEU A 208 -18.07 6.36 35.40
N ARG A 209 -17.21 5.42 35.84
CA ARG A 209 -17.48 4.53 36.96
C ARG A 209 -16.63 4.83 38.21
N PRO A 210 -17.07 4.37 39.40
CA PRO A 210 -16.20 4.29 40.58
C PRO A 210 -14.94 3.46 40.29
N GLY A 211 -13.81 3.79 40.93
CA GLY A 211 -12.53 3.11 40.67
C GLY A 211 -11.77 3.61 39.45
N ARG A 212 -12.18 4.74 38.84
CA ARG A 212 -11.54 5.36 37.67
C ARG A 212 -10.15 5.95 37.91
N VAL A 213 -9.75 6.18 39.16
CA VAL A 213 -8.52 6.92 39.51
C VAL A 213 -7.26 6.31 38.89
N PRO A 214 -7.02 4.98 38.96
CA PRO A 214 -5.85 4.36 38.30
C PRO A 214 -5.86 4.53 36.78
N ILE A 215 -7.05 4.53 36.14
CA ILE A 215 -7.17 4.73 34.69
C ILE A 215 -6.79 6.17 34.33
N LEU A 216 -7.33 7.15 35.05
CA LEU A 216 -6.97 8.57 34.86
C LEU A 216 -5.47 8.79 35.06
N ALA A 217 -4.89 8.20 36.10
CA ALA A 217 -3.46 8.28 36.37
C ALA A 217 -2.63 7.70 35.21
N VAL A 218 -2.99 6.53 34.68
CA VAL A 218 -2.31 5.92 33.54
C VAL A 218 -2.44 6.77 32.26
N LEU A 219 -3.64 7.27 31.96
CA LEU A 219 -3.85 8.10 30.77
C LEU A 219 -3.10 9.44 30.89
N ALA A 220 -3.13 10.08 32.05
CA ALA A 220 -2.37 11.30 32.33
C ALA A 220 -0.86 11.06 32.23
N ALA A 221 -0.36 9.95 32.78
CA ALA A 221 1.03 9.54 32.63
C ALA A 221 1.40 9.29 31.16
N GLY A 222 0.50 8.70 30.37
CA GLY A 222 0.67 8.54 28.93
C GLY A 222 0.78 9.86 28.17
N VAL A 223 -0.06 10.84 28.50
CA VAL A 223 0.01 12.21 27.95
C VAL A 223 1.31 12.89 28.35
N GLY A 224 1.71 12.80 29.63
CA GLY A 224 2.97 13.34 30.12
C GLY A 224 4.19 12.69 29.45
N LEU A 225 4.16 11.37 29.25
CA LEU A 225 5.20 10.64 28.53
C LEU A 225 5.26 11.06 27.06
N TRP A 226 4.11 11.19 26.39
CA TRP A 226 4.04 11.67 25.01
C TRP A 226 4.59 13.09 24.87
N TRP A 227 4.27 13.98 25.82
CA TRP A 227 4.83 15.33 25.87
C TRP A 227 6.34 15.32 26.11
N ALA A 228 6.82 14.54 27.07
CA ALA A 228 8.23 14.46 27.44
C ALA A 228 9.11 13.88 26.32
N LEU A 229 8.60 12.91 25.57
CA LEU A 229 9.28 12.35 24.41
C LEU A 229 9.21 13.28 23.19
N GLY A 230 8.29 14.27 23.14
CA GLY A 230 8.15 15.17 21.99
C GLY A 230 7.98 14.42 20.66
N ASP A 231 8.49 15.01 19.57
CA ASP A 231 8.68 14.33 18.28
C ASP A 231 10.05 13.61 18.22
N ALA A 232 10.54 13.04 19.35
CA ALA A 232 11.87 12.43 19.45
C ALA A 232 12.20 11.51 18.27
N PRO A 233 13.49 11.46 17.85
CA PRO A 233 13.90 10.87 16.59
C PRO A 233 13.43 9.42 16.53
N ARG A 234 12.48 9.16 15.62
CA ARG A 234 12.12 7.82 15.19
C ARG A 234 13.41 7.14 14.70
N ALA A 235 13.55 5.84 14.95
CA ALA A 235 14.71 5.00 14.62
C ALA A 235 15.49 5.51 13.39
N PRO A 236 16.84 5.50 13.41
CA PRO A 236 17.68 6.20 12.44
C PRO A 236 17.22 5.88 11.02
N GLN A 237 16.54 6.85 10.38
CA GLN A 237 16.29 6.82 8.97
C GLN A 237 17.68 6.81 8.32
N GLN A 238 18.04 5.72 7.66
CA GLN A 238 19.26 5.73 6.85
C GLN A 238 19.19 6.93 5.91
N PRO A 239 20.22 7.79 5.89
CA PRO A 239 20.23 8.97 5.05
C PRO A 239 20.45 8.50 3.63
N ASN A 240 19.39 8.18 2.90
CA ASN A 240 19.48 8.02 1.46
C ASN A 240 18.30 8.67 0.75
N THR A 241 18.68 9.64 -0.09
CA THR A 241 17.89 10.46 -1.01
C THR A 241 17.19 11.66 -0.38
N ALA A 242 17.61 12.84 -0.85
CA ALA A 242 17.10 14.19 -0.62
C ALA A 242 15.71 14.29 0.03
N ALA A 243 15.64 15.08 1.10
CA ALA A 243 14.47 15.48 1.85
C ALA A 243 13.27 15.84 0.97
N VAL A 244 12.47 14.82 0.63
CA VAL A 244 11.08 15.01 0.22
C VAL A 244 10.27 14.72 1.46
N ALA A 245 9.60 15.74 2.00
CA ALA A 245 8.66 15.57 3.09
C ALA A 245 7.69 14.44 2.71
N ALA A 246 7.67 13.37 3.52
CA ALA A 246 6.73 12.28 3.28
C ALA A 246 5.31 12.87 3.30
N PRO A 247 4.48 12.61 2.27
CA PRO A 247 3.16 13.18 2.17
C PRO A 247 2.32 12.81 3.40
N SER A 248 1.43 13.73 3.81
CA SER A 248 0.63 13.51 5.00
C SER A 248 -0.25 12.26 4.82
N THR A 249 -0.16 11.30 5.75
CA THR A 249 -0.95 10.06 5.71
C THR A 249 -2.46 10.34 5.68
N VAL A 250 -2.87 11.53 6.12
CA VAL A 250 -4.27 11.99 6.09
C VAL A 250 -4.68 12.40 4.67
N GLU A 251 -3.88 13.18 3.94
CA GLU A 251 -4.21 13.58 2.57
C GLU A 251 -4.33 12.38 1.62
N VAL A 252 -3.40 11.41 1.73
CA VAL A 252 -3.46 10.16 0.96
C VAL A 252 -4.81 9.46 1.20
N ARG A 253 -5.24 9.35 2.46
CA ARG A 253 -6.53 8.73 2.83
C ARG A 253 -7.72 9.51 2.32
N LEU A 254 -7.69 10.85 2.36
CA LEU A 254 -8.79 11.68 1.86
C LEU A 254 -8.99 11.48 0.34
N GLU A 255 -7.91 11.42 -0.44
CA GLU A 255 -8.04 11.13 -1.88
C GLU A 255 -8.48 9.68 -2.13
N LEU A 256 -7.98 8.72 -1.34
CA LEU A 256 -8.44 7.33 -1.34
C LEU A 256 -9.95 7.22 -1.08
N TRP A 257 -10.46 7.96 -0.12
CA TRP A 257 -11.88 7.98 0.20
C TRP A 257 -12.71 8.60 -0.90
N ARG A 258 -12.20 9.63 -1.59
CA ARG A 258 -12.88 10.22 -2.74
C ARG A 258 -12.99 9.22 -3.89
N GLY A 259 -11.91 8.51 -4.23
CA GLY A 259 -11.96 7.41 -5.21
C GLY A 259 -12.89 6.27 -4.77
N GLY A 260 -12.85 5.92 -3.48
CA GLY A 260 -13.75 4.91 -2.90
C GLY A 260 -15.23 5.31 -2.95
N LEU A 261 -15.56 6.59 -2.76
CA LEU A 261 -16.93 7.10 -2.93
C LEU A 261 -17.39 7.00 -4.38
N ASP A 262 -16.49 7.22 -5.36
CA ASP A 262 -16.81 7.03 -6.76
C ASP A 262 -17.08 5.54 -7.08
N MET A 263 -16.35 4.60 -6.46
CA MET A 263 -16.66 3.17 -6.55
C MET A 263 -18.05 2.83 -6.00
N VAL A 264 -18.43 3.41 -4.85
CA VAL A 264 -19.76 3.22 -4.26
C VAL A 264 -20.85 3.81 -5.17
N ARG A 265 -20.60 4.98 -5.79
CA ARG A 265 -21.53 5.59 -6.75
C ARG A 265 -21.73 4.75 -8.02
N ASP A 266 -20.67 4.09 -8.49
CA ASP A 266 -20.74 3.21 -9.67
C ASP A 266 -21.62 1.97 -9.40
N ARG A 267 -21.49 1.34 -8.22
CA ARG A 267 -22.24 0.12 -7.86
C ARG A 267 -22.83 0.18 -6.45
N PRO A 268 -23.85 1.03 -6.19
CA PRO A 268 -24.32 1.31 -4.83
C PRO A 268 -25.04 0.13 -4.18
N ILE A 269 -25.71 -0.73 -4.95
CA ILE A 269 -26.52 -1.82 -4.39
C ILE A 269 -25.68 -3.07 -4.17
N LEU A 270 -24.91 -3.45 -5.19
CA LEU A 270 -24.22 -4.74 -5.22
C LEU A 270 -22.72 -4.62 -4.91
N GLY A 271 -22.16 -3.42 -4.95
CA GLY A 271 -20.72 -3.21 -4.84
C GLY A 271 -19.94 -3.90 -5.96
N HIS A 272 -18.62 -3.96 -5.76
CA HIS A 272 -17.66 -4.53 -6.70
C HIS A 272 -17.33 -6.01 -6.43
N GLY A 273 -17.94 -6.59 -5.39
CA GLY A 273 -17.67 -7.96 -4.95
C GLY A 273 -16.72 -8.03 -3.77
N SER A 274 -16.83 -9.12 -3.00
CA SER A 274 -16.03 -9.34 -1.79
C SER A 274 -14.53 -9.32 -2.08
N GLY A 275 -13.76 -8.62 -1.27
CA GLY A 275 -12.30 -8.54 -1.40
C GLY A 275 -11.80 -7.86 -2.69
N GLN A 276 -12.65 -7.15 -3.44
CA GLN A 276 -12.27 -6.60 -4.75
C GLN A 276 -11.70 -5.19 -4.71
N PHE A 277 -11.60 -4.53 -3.55
CA PHE A 277 -11.06 -3.17 -3.47
C PHE A 277 -9.69 -3.04 -4.17
N GLY A 278 -8.70 -3.85 -3.78
CA GLY A 278 -7.36 -3.79 -4.38
C GLY A 278 -7.28 -4.33 -5.81
N THR A 279 -8.39 -4.80 -6.38
CA THR A 279 -8.51 -5.25 -7.77
C THR A 279 -9.09 -4.14 -8.64
N GLU A 280 -10.14 -3.49 -8.15
CA GLU A 280 -10.96 -2.53 -8.91
C GLU A 280 -10.55 -1.07 -8.65
N TYR A 281 -9.97 -0.75 -7.48
CA TYR A 281 -9.58 0.61 -7.12
C TYR A 281 -8.65 1.32 -8.14
N PRO A 282 -7.69 0.65 -8.83
CA PRO A 282 -6.87 1.30 -9.85
C PRO A 282 -7.67 2.09 -10.90
N ARG A 283 -8.87 1.64 -11.27
CA ARG A 283 -9.76 2.33 -12.22
C ARG A 283 -10.32 3.65 -11.69
N TYR A 284 -10.46 3.76 -10.36
CA TYR A 284 -11.02 4.93 -9.65
C TYR A 284 -9.93 5.78 -9.02
N ARG A 285 -8.67 5.42 -9.26
CA ARG A 285 -7.51 6.08 -8.69
C ARG A 285 -7.38 7.48 -9.28
N ARG A 286 -7.24 8.47 -8.40
CA ARG A 286 -7.08 9.88 -8.79
C ARG A 286 -5.60 10.22 -8.95
N GLY A 287 -5.26 11.10 -9.89
CA GLY A 287 -3.87 11.52 -10.13
C GLY A 287 -3.16 12.02 -8.88
N ARG A 288 -3.83 12.85 -8.08
CA ARG A 288 -3.30 13.34 -6.80
C ARG A 288 -3.07 12.22 -5.77
N GLU A 289 -3.94 11.21 -5.71
CA GLU A 289 -3.70 10.07 -4.83
C GLU A 289 -2.48 9.27 -5.28
N TRP A 290 -2.36 9.04 -6.59
CA TRP A 290 -1.22 8.36 -7.19
C TRP A 290 0.07 9.12 -6.87
N GLU A 291 0.13 10.43 -7.09
CA GLU A 291 1.31 11.26 -6.78
C GLU A 291 1.72 11.14 -5.31
N LEU A 292 0.76 11.24 -4.38
CA LEU A 292 1.04 11.18 -2.95
C LEU A 292 1.48 9.77 -2.50
N SER A 293 0.83 8.71 -2.99
CA SER A 293 1.09 7.33 -2.55
C SER A 293 2.31 6.69 -3.23
N THR A 294 2.68 7.16 -4.42
CA THR A 294 3.86 6.69 -5.18
C THR A 294 5.09 7.58 -4.98
N PHE A 295 5.00 8.65 -4.19
CA PHE A 295 6.03 9.68 -4.01
C PHE A 295 6.45 10.31 -5.35
N GLY A 296 5.46 10.65 -6.19
CA GLY A 296 5.66 11.18 -7.54
C GLY A 296 6.24 10.14 -8.50
N GLY A 297 5.67 8.92 -8.51
CA GLY A 297 6.08 7.84 -9.41
C GLY A 297 7.36 7.10 -9.01
N ARG A 298 7.92 7.37 -7.82
CA ARG A 298 9.15 6.70 -7.34
C ARG A 298 8.90 5.25 -6.91
N PHE A 299 7.68 4.93 -6.50
CA PHE A 299 7.29 3.60 -6.06
C PHE A 299 5.97 3.19 -6.69
N LEU A 300 5.91 1.99 -7.27
CA LEU A 300 4.66 1.40 -7.71
C LEU A 300 3.92 0.84 -6.49
N ALA A 301 3.04 1.65 -5.92
CA ALA A 301 2.17 1.25 -4.81
C ALA A 301 0.71 1.24 -5.28
N ALA A 302 0.01 0.12 -5.04
CA ALA A 302 -1.43 0.02 -5.19
C ALA A 302 -2.06 -0.19 -3.80
N PRO A 303 -2.96 0.69 -3.34
CA PRO A 303 -3.64 0.53 -2.06
C PRO A 303 -4.41 -0.80 -2.01
N ALA A 304 -4.18 -1.59 -0.96
CA ALA A 304 -4.89 -2.85 -0.74
C ALA A 304 -6.18 -2.70 0.09
N ALA A 305 -6.38 -1.54 0.73
CA ALA A 305 -7.56 -1.23 1.54
C ALA A 305 -7.90 0.27 1.50
N ALA A 306 -9.17 0.60 1.71
CA ALA A 306 -9.67 1.97 1.77
C ALA A 306 -9.22 2.74 3.04
N HIS A 307 -8.65 2.04 4.03
CA HIS A 307 -8.36 2.58 5.37
C HIS A 307 -9.57 3.28 6.02
N ASN A 308 -10.76 2.76 5.71
CA ASN A 308 -12.02 3.04 6.37
C ASN A 308 -12.91 1.81 6.14
N ASP A 309 -13.17 1.04 7.20
CA ASP A 309 -13.88 -0.23 7.08
C ASP A 309 -15.33 -0.05 6.62
N PHE A 310 -15.99 1.04 7.00
CA PHE A 310 -17.36 1.32 6.55
C PHE A 310 -17.40 1.57 5.04
N LEU A 311 -16.44 2.36 4.54
CA LEU A 311 -16.29 2.61 3.12
C LEU A 311 -15.88 1.33 2.38
N GLN A 312 -14.96 0.53 2.94
CA GLN A 312 -14.54 -0.76 2.38
C GLN A 312 -15.73 -1.70 2.21
N VAL A 313 -16.56 -1.88 3.25
CA VAL A 313 -17.75 -2.74 3.18
C VAL A 313 -18.73 -2.22 2.14
N ALA A 314 -18.95 -0.90 2.06
CA ALA A 314 -19.82 -0.30 1.04
C ALA A 314 -19.30 -0.52 -0.38
N ILE A 315 -17.98 -0.44 -0.61
CA ILE A 315 -17.36 -0.68 -1.92
C ILE A 315 -17.54 -2.14 -2.34
N GLU A 316 -17.24 -3.08 -1.44
CA GLU A 316 -17.23 -4.51 -1.79
C GLU A 316 -18.61 -5.12 -1.87
N THR A 317 -19.53 -4.68 -1.01
CA THR A 317 -20.83 -5.33 -0.84
C THR A 317 -22.03 -4.42 -1.11
N GLY A 318 -21.79 -3.17 -1.47
CA GLY A 318 -22.82 -2.16 -1.62
C GLY A 318 -23.37 -1.65 -0.28
N LEU A 319 -24.26 -0.67 -0.36
CA LEU A 319 -25.01 -0.12 0.77
C LEU A 319 -25.76 -1.18 1.58
N PRO A 320 -26.34 -2.26 1.00
CA PRO A 320 -26.98 -3.32 1.80
C PRO A 320 -26.03 -3.97 2.81
N GLY A 321 -24.78 -4.25 2.44
CA GLY A 321 -23.81 -4.82 3.38
C GLY A 321 -23.37 -3.82 4.44
N LEU A 322 -23.22 -2.54 4.08
CA LEU A 322 -22.97 -1.47 5.06
C LEU A 322 -24.14 -1.36 6.06
N VAL A 323 -25.39 -1.40 5.58
CA VAL A 323 -26.58 -1.38 6.45
C VAL A 323 -26.58 -2.59 7.39
N LEU A 324 -26.29 -3.80 6.90
CA LEU A 324 -26.20 -4.99 7.74
C LEU A 324 -25.11 -4.86 8.83
N LEU A 325 -23.95 -4.28 8.48
CA LEU A 325 -22.87 -3.98 9.43
C LEU A 325 -23.34 -3.00 10.51
N LEU A 326 -23.93 -1.87 10.11
CA LEU A 326 -24.38 -0.82 11.04
C LEU A 326 -25.52 -1.32 11.94
N VAL A 327 -26.50 -2.01 11.37
CA VAL A 327 -27.60 -2.63 12.13
C VAL A 327 -27.04 -3.65 13.12
N GLY A 328 -26.11 -4.51 12.70
CA GLY A 328 -25.45 -5.47 13.59
C GLY A 328 -24.72 -4.80 14.75
N ALA A 329 -23.97 -3.73 14.49
CA ALA A 329 -23.25 -2.97 15.49
C ALA A 329 -24.20 -2.27 16.48
N VAL A 330 -25.19 -1.53 15.98
CA VAL A 330 -26.21 -0.85 16.81
C VAL A 330 -26.97 -1.86 17.65
N TRP A 331 -27.35 -3.01 17.08
CA TRP A 331 -28.10 -4.03 17.80
C TRP A 331 -27.32 -4.64 18.97
N VAL A 332 -26.01 -4.88 18.80
CA VAL A 332 -25.12 -5.30 19.90
C VAL A 332 -25.06 -4.21 20.97
N LEU A 333 -24.86 -2.95 20.56
CA LEU A 333 -24.73 -1.82 21.49
C LEU A 333 -26.03 -1.51 22.24
N CYS A 334 -27.20 -1.61 21.62
CA CYS A 334 -28.50 -1.41 22.27
C CYS A 334 -28.85 -2.52 23.27
N ARG A 335 -28.26 -3.72 23.12
CA ARG A 335 -28.46 -4.88 24.02
C ARG A 335 -27.39 -4.95 25.11
N ALA A 336 -26.36 -4.12 25.01
CA ALA A 336 -25.31 -3.96 26.00
C ALA A 336 -25.55 -2.68 26.81
N PRO A 337 -25.29 -2.67 28.13
CA PRO A 337 -25.23 -1.41 28.84
C PRO A 337 -24.07 -0.59 28.25
N TRP A 338 -24.32 0.68 27.90
CA TRP A 338 -23.30 1.61 27.37
C TRP A 338 -21.98 1.56 28.16
N SER A 339 -22.11 1.42 29.48
CA SER A 339 -20.98 1.35 30.39
C SER A 339 -20.02 0.18 30.11
N SER A 340 -20.44 -0.85 29.37
CA SER A 340 -19.64 -2.02 28.99
C SER A 340 -19.16 -2.01 27.53
N SER A 341 -19.45 -0.96 26.76
CA SER A 341 -19.21 -0.91 25.31
C SER A 341 -17.83 -0.35 24.91
N GLY A 342 -16.99 0.04 25.88
CA GLY A 342 -15.71 0.74 25.66
C GLY A 342 -14.82 0.16 24.56
N PRO A 343 -14.48 -1.13 24.59
CA PRO A 343 -13.66 -1.75 23.54
C PRO A 343 -14.29 -1.66 22.14
N LEU A 344 -15.62 -1.79 22.02
CA LEU A 344 -16.29 -1.68 20.71
C LEU A 344 -16.32 -0.23 20.20
N LEU A 345 -16.39 0.77 21.10
CA LEU A 345 -16.24 2.18 20.72
C LEU A 345 -14.81 2.46 20.22
N CYS A 346 -13.80 1.93 20.91
CA CYS A 346 -12.41 1.98 20.45
C CYS A 346 -12.27 1.39 19.04
N PHE A 347 -12.84 0.19 18.83
CA PHE A 347 -12.83 -0.47 17.53
C PHE A 347 -13.54 0.37 16.46
N ALA A 348 -14.70 0.97 16.76
CA ALA A 348 -15.44 1.81 15.83
C ALA A 348 -14.66 3.07 15.41
N VAL A 349 -13.96 3.71 16.35
CA VAL A 349 -13.07 4.85 16.04
C VAL A 349 -11.95 4.39 15.11
N LEU A 350 -11.27 3.27 15.42
CA LEU A 350 -10.23 2.71 14.56
C LEU A 350 -10.77 2.35 13.17
N ALA A 351 -11.96 1.75 13.08
CA ALA A 351 -12.64 1.38 11.84
C ALA A 351 -12.94 2.59 10.93
N SER A 352 -13.13 3.78 11.52
CA SER A 352 -13.42 5.01 10.74
C SER A 352 -12.19 5.62 10.05
N VAL A 353 -10.98 5.36 10.58
CA VAL A 353 -9.73 5.99 10.09
C VAL A 353 -8.68 4.98 9.64
N ARG A 354 -8.96 3.68 9.76
CA ARG A 354 -8.10 2.54 9.40
C ARG A 354 -8.93 1.37 8.89
N ALA A 355 -8.36 0.16 8.91
CA ALA A 355 -9.01 -1.06 8.47
C ALA A 355 -8.83 -2.23 9.47
N PRO A 356 -9.16 -2.05 10.76
CA PRO A 356 -9.01 -3.10 11.77
C PRO A 356 -9.81 -4.38 11.45
N LEU A 357 -10.81 -4.37 10.55
CA LEU A 357 -11.44 -5.61 10.04
C LEU A 357 -10.44 -6.53 9.31
N GLY A 358 -9.39 -5.97 8.69
CA GLY A 358 -8.30 -6.74 8.07
C GLY A 358 -7.28 -7.28 9.10
N ASN A 359 -7.22 -6.68 10.28
CA ASN A 359 -6.29 -7.02 11.35
C ASN A 359 -6.85 -8.14 12.24
N ALA A 360 -6.51 -9.39 11.91
CA ALA A 360 -7.02 -10.60 12.54
C ALA A 360 -7.08 -10.58 14.09
N PRO A 361 -6.01 -10.25 14.86
CA PRO A 361 -6.09 -10.19 16.31
C PRO A 361 -7.04 -9.09 16.84
N ALA A 362 -7.06 -7.91 16.20
CA ALA A 362 -7.94 -6.82 16.61
C ALA A 362 -9.42 -7.17 16.37
N VAL A 363 -9.76 -7.63 15.16
CA VAL A 363 -11.14 -7.99 14.83
C VAL A 363 -11.63 -9.24 15.57
N ALA A 364 -10.75 -10.22 15.82
CA ALA A 364 -11.10 -11.40 16.64
C ALA A 364 -11.43 -10.99 18.07
N THR A 365 -10.66 -10.06 18.65
CA THR A 365 -10.92 -9.50 19.99
C THR A 365 -12.26 -8.78 20.02
N ALA A 366 -12.53 -7.93 19.02
CA ALA A 366 -13.81 -7.19 18.92
C ALA A 366 -15.01 -8.13 18.76
N ALA A 367 -14.92 -9.14 17.89
CA ALA A 367 -15.99 -10.12 17.67
C ALA A 367 -16.29 -10.92 18.95
N LEU A 368 -15.26 -11.42 19.64
CA LEU A 368 -15.43 -12.16 20.88
C LEU A 368 -16.04 -11.31 22.00
N LEU A 369 -15.61 -10.05 22.14
CA LEU A 369 -16.17 -9.10 23.12
C LEU A 369 -17.61 -8.73 22.78
N GLY A 370 -17.92 -8.49 21.50
CA GLY A 370 -19.29 -8.25 21.05
C GLY A 370 -20.23 -9.43 21.36
N GLY A 371 -19.72 -10.66 21.22
CA GLY A 371 -20.46 -11.86 21.58
C GLY A 371 -20.69 -11.95 23.09
N ALA A 372 -19.65 -11.67 23.89
CA ALA A 372 -19.74 -11.67 25.34
C ALA A 372 -20.70 -10.59 25.88
N LEU A 373 -20.85 -9.46 25.18
CA LEU A 373 -21.88 -8.47 25.50
C LEU A 373 -23.30 -9.00 25.27
N LEU A 374 -23.50 -9.92 24.33
CA LEU A 374 -24.78 -10.59 24.12
C LEU A 374 -25.03 -11.78 25.08
N HIS A 375 -24.01 -12.18 25.86
CA HIS A 375 -24.14 -13.23 26.86
C HIS A 375 -25.25 -12.92 27.86
N GLY A 376 -26.16 -13.88 28.08
CA GLY A 376 -27.26 -13.75 29.04
C GLY A 376 -28.30 -12.66 28.69
N SER A 377 -28.27 -12.09 27.48
CA SER A 377 -29.26 -11.09 27.07
C SER A 377 -30.68 -11.70 27.02
N ALA A 378 -31.66 -11.00 27.61
CA ALA A 378 -33.07 -11.44 27.73
C ALA A 378 -33.85 -11.48 26.39
N GLY A 379 -33.15 -11.60 25.26
CA GLY A 379 -33.75 -11.62 23.92
C GLY A 379 -34.24 -13.00 23.51
N ARG A 380 -35.04 -13.03 22.43
CA ARG A 380 -35.43 -14.28 21.77
C ARG A 380 -34.18 -15.08 21.37
N MET A 381 -34.13 -16.33 21.79
CA MET A 381 -33.08 -17.28 21.43
C MET A 381 -33.58 -18.23 20.33
N LEU A 382 -32.74 -18.49 19.35
CA LEU A 382 -32.99 -19.53 18.34
C LEU A 382 -32.33 -20.84 18.80
N ALA A 383 -33.11 -21.91 18.93
CA ALA A 383 -32.57 -23.24 19.18
C ALA A 383 -31.98 -23.83 17.89
N LEU A 384 -30.76 -24.37 17.98
CA LEU A 384 -30.11 -25.08 16.88
C LEU A 384 -29.99 -26.57 17.24
N PRO A 385 -30.80 -27.46 16.62
CA PRO A 385 -30.71 -28.90 16.81
C PRO A 385 -29.28 -29.42 16.61
N PHE A 386 -28.91 -30.48 17.33
CA PHE A 386 -27.55 -31.05 17.27
C PHE A 386 -27.11 -31.36 15.84
N ARG A 387 -27.96 -32.01 15.02
CA ARG A 387 -27.65 -32.32 13.61
C ARG A 387 -27.35 -31.07 12.78
N GLN A 388 -28.10 -29.99 12.99
CA GLN A 388 -27.86 -28.72 12.28
C GLN A 388 -26.56 -28.05 12.74
N ARG A 389 -26.22 -28.13 14.04
CA ARG A 389 -24.94 -27.63 14.56
C ARG A 389 -23.76 -28.40 13.98
N LEU A 390 -23.87 -29.74 13.92
CA LEU A 390 -22.84 -30.58 13.33
C LEU A 390 -22.66 -30.26 11.84
N LEU A 391 -23.75 -30.21 11.07
CA LEU A 391 -23.68 -29.89 9.63
C LEU A 391 -23.09 -28.50 9.37
N LYS A 392 -23.57 -27.46 10.09
CA LYS A 392 -23.01 -26.11 9.97
C LYS A 392 -21.55 -26.05 10.40
N GLY A 393 -21.18 -26.76 11.47
CA GLY A 393 -19.81 -26.86 11.95
C GLY A 393 -18.88 -27.50 10.93
N VAL A 394 -19.31 -28.58 10.26
CA VAL A 394 -18.54 -29.25 9.20
C VAL A 394 -18.40 -28.37 7.97
N LEU A 395 -19.49 -27.76 7.48
CA LEU A 395 -19.45 -26.91 6.28
C LEU A 395 -18.61 -25.65 6.50
N VAL A 396 -18.88 -24.90 7.56
CA VAL A 396 -18.14 -23.67 7.87
C VAL A 396 -16.71 -24.03 8.28
N GLY A 397 -16.52 -25.01 9.17
CA GLY A 397 -15.20 -25.42 9.64
C GLY A 397 -14.30 -25.95 8.53
N GLY A 398 -14.83 -26.78 7.63
CA GLY A 398 -14.11 -27.28 6.47
C GLY A 398 -13.71 -26.17 5.49
N MET A 399 -14.63 -25.25 5.19
CA MET A 399 -14.33 -24.09 4.35
C MET A 399 -13.22 -23.21 4.96
N LEU A 400 -13.34 -22.88 6.26
CA LEU A 400 -12.35 -22.07 6.97
C LEU A 400 -10.98 -22.74 7.02
N LEU A 401 -10.92 -24.06 7.22
CA LEU A 401 -9.67 -24.81 7.18
C LEU A 401 -9.03 -24.79 5.80
N TRP A 402 -9.81 -25.02 4.74
CA TRP A 402 -9.31 -25.04 3.38
C TRP A 402 -8.65 -23.70 3.00
N PHE A 403 -9.37 -22.60 3.17
CA PHE A 403 -8.84 -21.27 2.86
C PHE A 403 -7.74 -20.86 3.85
N GLY A 404 -7.89 -21.17 5.13
CA GLY A 404 -6.91 -20.84 6.15
C GLY A 404 -5.55 -21.52 5.92
N VAL A 405 -5.55 -22.81 5.57
CA VAL A 405 -4.33 -23.57 5.25
C VAL A 405 -3.72 -23.06 3.95
N ALA A 406 -4.52 -22.80 2.92
CA ALA A 406 -4.02 -22.23 1.66
C ALA A 406 -3.34 -20.86 1.89
N GLN A 407 -3.97 -20.01 2.69
CA GLN A 407 -3.50 -18.66 3.01
C GLN A 407 -2.22 -18.66 3.85
N LEU A 408 -2.21 -19.40 4.96
CA LEU A 408 -1.04 -19.51 5.82
C LEU A 408 0.10 -20.23 5.09
N GLY A 409 -0.20 -21.34 4.42
CA GLY A 409 0.77 -22.15 3.69
C GLY A 409 1.45 -21.39 2.55
N SER A 410 0.71 -20.53 1.83
CA SER A 410 1.31 -19.71 0.76
C SER A 410 2.33 -18.71 1.33
N GLN A 411 2.02 -18.08 2.47
CA GLN A 411 2.91 -17.11 3.11
C GLN A 411 4.17 -17.79 3.68
N VAL A 412 4.02 -19.00 4.25
CA VAL A 412 5.15 -19.82 4.71
C VAL A 412 6.02 -20.24 3.51
N ALA A 413 5.41 -20.66 2.39
CA ALA A 413 6.15 -21.03 1.19
C ALA A 413 6.90 -19.85 0.57
N ALA A 414 6.24 -18.69 0.47
CA ALA A 414 6.81 -17.46 -0.09
C ALA A 414 7.86 -16.83 0.84
N ALA A 415 7.80 -17.04 2.16
CA ALA A 415 8.84 -16.58 3.08
C ALA A 415 10.22 -17.16 2.77
N GLY A 416 10.29 -18.34 2.12
CA GLY A 416 11.54 -18.90 1.60
C GLY A 416 12.20 -18.01 0.53
N MET A 417 11.40 -17.27 -0.24
CA MET A 417 11.91 -16.28 -1.20
C MET A 417 12.62 -15.15 -0.45
N LEU A 418 11.93 -14.49 0.48
CA LEU A 418 12.47 -13.33 1.21
C LEU A 418 13.75 -13.66 1.98
N ARG A 419 13.83 -14.85 2.58
CA ARG A 419 15.07 -15.32 3.23
C ARG A 419 16.25 -15.41 2.27
N ARG A 420 16.01 -15.91 1.05
CA ARG A 420 17.04 -16.05 0.00
C ARG A 420 17.39 -14.71 -0.63
N THR A 421 16.41 -13.83 -0.84
CA THR A 421 16.63 -12.46 -1.30
C THR A 421 17.46 -11.67 -0.29
N ALA A 422 17.14 -11.76 1.00
CA ALA A 422 17.92 -11.13 2.07
C ALA A 422 19.37 -11.64 2.12
N ALA A 423 19.56 -12.95 1.87
CA ALA A 423 20.88 -13.55 1.76
C ALA A 423 21.60 -13.23 0.44
N ARG A 424 20.95 -12.56 -0.53
CA ARG A 424 21.43 -12.36 -1.91
C ARG A 424 21.84 -13.66 -2.60
N THR A 425 21.18 -14.76 -2.25
CA THR A 425 21.48 -16.10 -2.77
C THR A 425 20.37 -16.60 -3.70
N ASP A 426 20.80 -17.39 -4.69
CA ASP A 426 20.00 -18.35 -5.46
C ASP A 426 18.67 -17.82 -6.07
N PRO A 427 18.72 -17.12 -7.23
CA PRO A 427 17.54 -16.70 -7.98
C PRO A 427 16.61 -17.86 -8.36
N ALA A 428 17.13 -19.06 -8.62
CA ALA A 428 16.33 -20.23 -8.95
C ALA A 428 15.51 -20.70 -7.73
N GLY A 429 16.12 -20.72 -6.54
CA GLY A 429 15.43 -20.97 -5.29
C GLY A 429 14.35 -19.93 -4.96
N GLN A 430 14.56 -18.66 -5.30
CA GLN A 430 13.53 -17.62 -5.14
C GLN A 430 12.29 -17.93 -5.97
N LEU A 431 12.47 -18.25 -7.25
CA LEU A 431 11.38 -18.63 -8.16
C LEU A 431 10.63 -19.88 -7.67
N ALA A 432 11.35 -20.93 -7.25
CA ALA A 432 10.75 -22.15 -6.73
C ALA A 432 9.92 -21.92 -5.45
N ALA A 433 10.27 -20.93 -4.63
CA ALA A 433 9.47 -20.54 -3.45
C ALA A 433 8.14 -19.89 -3.88
N VAL A 434 8.18 -18.98 -4.84
CA VAL A 434 6.97 -18.32 -5.39
C VAL A 434 6.04 -19.34 -6.05
N GLU A 435 6.58 -20.30 -6.80
CA GLU A 435 5.78 -21.37 -7.42
C GLU A 435 5.08 -22.25 -6.40
N ARG A 436 5.76 -22.62 -5.31
CA ARG A 436 5.13 -23.36 -4.21
C ARG A 436 3.99 -22.57 -3.59
N ALA A 437 4.15 -21.27 -3.41
CA ALA A 437 3.10 -20.41 -2.89
C ALA A 437 1.91 -20.30 -3.85
N LEU A 438 2.16 -20.19 -5.16
CA LEU A 438 1.12 -20.14 -6.19
C LEU A 438 0.33 -21.44 -6.34
N ARG A 439 0.90 -22.61 -6.00
CA ARG A 439 0.13 -23.86 -5.95
C ARG A 439 -0.98 -23.83 -4.89
N LEU A 440 -0.77 -23.08 -3.81
CA LEU A 440 -1.74 -22.91 -2.73
C LEU A 440 -2.71 -21.75 -3.01
N ARG A 441 -2.22 -20.65 -3.61
CA ARG A 441 -3.01 -19.47 -3.97
C ARG A 441 -2.79 -19.06 -5.43
N PRO A 442 -3.36 -19.80 -6.39
CA PRO A 442 -3.12 -19.56 -7.82
C PRO A 442 -3.72 -18.26 -8.34
N TYR A 443 -4.55 -17.57 -7.55
CA TYR A 443 -5.20 -16.31 -7.90
C TYR A 443 -4.50 -15.09 -7.29
N ASP A 444 -3.41 -15.27 -6.55
CA ASP A 444 -2.72 -14.15 -5.89
C ASP A 444 -1.99 -13.27 -6.91
N HIS A 445 -2.38 -12.00 -6.99
CA HIS A 445 -1.81 -11.06 -7.95
C HIS A 445 -0.34 -10.74 -7.66
N THR A 446 0.03 -10.60 -6.40
CA THR A 446 1.41 -10.26 -6.00
C THR A 446 2.36 -11.41 -6.34
N LEU A 447 1.99 -12.64 -5.99
CA LEU A 447 2.82 -13.83 -6.29
C LEU A 447 2.95 -14.05 -7.81
N ARG A 448 1.89 -13.80 -8.59
CA ARG A 448 1.97 -13.85 -10.06
C ARG A 448 2.84 -12.75 -10.64
N GLY A 449 2.75 -11.54 -10.12
CA GLY A 449 3.61 -10.42 -10.53
C GLY A 449 5.09 -10.74 -10.29
N LEU A 450 5.42 -11.28 -9.11
CA LEU A 450 6.78 -11.73 -8.78
C LEU A 450 7.26 -12.85 -9.69
N ARG A 451 6.42 -13.86 -9.97
CA ARG A 451 6.77 -14.94 -10.90
C ARG A 451 6.95 -14.43 -12.33
N ALA A 452 6.10 -13.51 -12.78
CA ALA A 452 6.22 -12.88 -14.09
C ALA A 452 7.53 -12.11 -14.22
N GLN A 453 7.85 -11.27 -13.24
CA GLN A 453 9.10 -10.50 -13.22
C GLN A 453 10.33 -11.41 -13.26
N ALA A 454 10.36 -12.46 -12.42
CA ALA A 454 11.45 -13.43 -12.43
C ALA A 454 11.53 -14.22 -13.75
N SER A 455 10.38 -14.56 -14.34
CA SER A 455 10.32 -15.26 -15.63
C SER A 455 10.83 -14.38 -16.77
N LEU A 456 10.53 -13.08 -16.76
CA LEU A 456 11.05 -12.11 -17.74
C LEU A 456 12.57 -11.99 -17.65
N GLN A 457 13.13 -11.93 -16.43
CA GLN A 457 14.59 -11.89 -16.23
C GLN A 457 15.31 -13.13 -16.76
N GLN A 458 14.63 -14.28 -16.76
CA GLN A 458 15.14 -15.55 -17.28
C GLN A 458 14.76 -15.80 -18.75
N SER A 459 14.18 -14.81 -19.44
CA SER A 459 13.67 -14.94 -20.82
C SER A 459 12.65 -16.07 -20.99
N ALA A 460 11.95 -16.46 -19.93
CA ALA A 460 10.92 -17.49 -19.93
C ALA A 460 9.55 -16.89 -20.35
N TRP A 461 9.47 -16.43 -21.61
CA TRP A 461 8.37 -15.61 -22.14
C TRP A 461 6.98 -16.24 -22.00
N ALA A 462 6.82 -17.53 -22.34
CA ALA A 462 5.53 -18.22 -22.27
C ALA A 462 4.94 -18.26 -20.85
N LYS A 463 5.82 -18.40 -19.85
CA LYS A 463 5.43 -18.42 -18.44
C LYS A 463 5.07 -17.02 -17.94
N ALA A 464 5.90 -16.02 -18.27
CA ALA A 464 5.61 -14.63 -17.98
C ALA A 464 4.27 -14.18 -18.60
N ARG A 465 4.02 -14.57 -19.86
CA ARG A 465 2.76 -14.32 -20.57
C ARG A 465 1.55 -14.90 -19.84
N THR A 466 1.62 -16.17 -19.41
CA THR A 466 0.50 -16.80 -18.69
C THR A 466 0.11 -16.03 -17.43
N ASP A 467 1.09 -15.52 -16.69
CA ASP A 467 0.83 -14.70 -15.50
C ASP A 467 0.32 -13.31 -15.84
N LEU A 468 0.92 -12.65 -16.84
CA LEU A 468 0.53 -11.31 -17.22
C LEU A 468 -0.83 -11.26 -17.92
N GLU A 469 -1.21 -12.29 -18.67
CA GLU A 469 -2.57 -12.41 -19.21
C GLU A 469 -3.61 -12.55 -18.10
N PHE A 470 -3.30 -13.32 -17.05
CA PHE A 470 -4.15 -13.38 -15.86
C PHE A 470 -4.25 -12.01 -15.20
N LEU A 471 -3.11 -11.36 -14.92
CA LEU A 471 -3.07 -10.06 -14.26
C LEU A 471 -3.77 -8.98 -15.09
N ARG A 472 -3.66 -8.96 -16.41
CA ARG A 472 -4.38 -8.00 -17.26
C ARG A 472 -5.88 -8.25 -17.29
N ARG A 473 -6.33 -9.51 -17.16
CA ARG A 473 -7.77 -9.82 -17.07
C ARG A 473 -8.35 -9.41 -15.73
N THR A 474 -7.60 -9.58 -14.65
CA THR A 474 -8.10 -9.30 -13.29
C THR A 474 -7.78 -7.89 -12.81
N ARG A 475 -6.73 -7.26 -13.32
CA ARG A 475 -6.29 -5.89 -13.01
C ARG A 475 -5.85 -5.16 -14.30
N PRO A 476 -6.78 -4.82 -15.20
CA PRO A 476 -6.45 -4.20 -16.49
C PRO A 476 -5.74 -2.85 -16.33
N ASP A 477 -6.08 -2.10 -15.28
CA ASP A 477 -5.59 -0.74 -15.02
C ASP A 477 -4.39 -0.71 -14.05
N ASP A 478 -3.79 -1.86 -13.73
CA ASP A 478 -2.61 -1.92 -12.88
C ASP A 478 -1.33 -1.56 -13.65
N GLU A 479 -0.68 -0.50 -13.19
CA GLU A 479 0.49 0.09 -13.85
C GLU A 479 1.68 -0.88 -13.90
N LEU A 480 1.96 -1.60 -12.81
CA LEU A 480 3.05 -2.58 -12.77
C LEU A 480 2.82 -3.69 -13.80
N THR A 481 1.58 -4.20 -13.88
CA THR A 481 1.19 -5.20 -14.86
C THR A 481 1.36 -4.68 -16.29
N ALA A 482 0.97 -3.43 -16.56
CA ALA A 482 1.17 -2.80 -17.86
C ALA A 482 2.65 -2.68 -18.24
N ARG A 483 3.52 -2.27 -17.30
CA ARG A 483 4.97 -2.20 -17.51
C ARG A 483 5.57 -3.57 -17.83
N LEU A 484 5.26 -4.58 -17.02
CA LEU A 484 5.74 -5.95 -17.24
C LEU A 484 5.24 -6.53 -18.57
N TRP A 485 4.02 -6.17 -18.99
CA TRP A 485 3.47 -6.54 -20.29
C TRP A 485 4.23 -5.91 -21.45
N ILE A 486 4.58 -4.62 -21.36
CA ILE A 486 5.42 -3.96 -22.37
C ILE A 486 6.78 -4.65 -22.45
N THR A 487 7.40 -4.97 -21.31
CA THR A 487 8.68 -5.72 -21.27
C THR A 487 8.56 -7.09 -21.92
N LEU A 488 7.48 -7.83 -21.67
CA LEU A 488 7.20 -9.10 -22.35
C LEU A 488 7.14 -8.93 -23.87
N LEU A 489 6.32 -7.99 -24.34
CA LEU A 489 6.12 -7.76 -25.78
C LEU A 489 7.43 -7.36 -26.47
N ARG A 490 8.25 -6.53 -25.82
CA ARG A 490 9.59 -6.18 -26.30
C ARG A 490 10.50 -7.40 -26.38
N GLY A 491 10.51 -8.24 -25.34
CA GLY A 491 11.32 -9.46 -25.28
C GLY A 491 10.93 -10.52 -26.32
N GLU A 492 9.65 -10.59 -26.68
CA GLU A 492 9.13 -11.48 -27.73
C GLU A 492 9.29 -10.91 -29.15
N GLY A 493 9.84 -9.71 -29.31
CA GLY A 493 9.98 -9.04 -30.61
C GLY A 493 8.67 -8.45 -31.17
N ARG A 494 7.60 -8.37 -30.37
CA ARG A 494 6.29 -7.82 -30.75
C ARG A 494 6.26 -6.29 -30.59
N HIS A 495 7.19 -5.62 -31.26
CA HIS A 495 7.48 -4.19 -31.05
C HIS A 495 6.29 -3.27 -31.35
N GLN A 496 5.43 -3.61 -32.32
CA GLN A 496 4.27 -2.78 -32.67
C GLN A 496 3.20 -2.79 -31.57
N GLU A 497 2.99 -3.95 -30.96
CA GLU A 497 2.08 -4.08 -29.82
C GLU A 497 2.67 -3.41 -28.58
N ALA A 498 4.00 -3.52 -28.38
CA ALA A 498 4.68 -2.84 -27.29
C ALA A 498 4.53 -1.32 -27.40
N ARG A 499 4.66 -0.75 -28.60
CA ARG A 499 4.43 0.67 -28.88
C ARG A 499 3.00 1.07 -28.54
N SER A 500 2.01 0.32 -29.01
CA SER A 500 0.59 0.60 -28.75
C SER A 500 0.26 0.56 -27.25
N ALA A 501 0.79 -0.43 -26.52
CA ALA A 501 0.61 -0.55 -25.08
C ALA A 501 1.29 0.58 -24.30
N LEU A 502 2.49 0.99 -24.74
CA LEU A 502 3.24 2.08 -24.12
C LEU A 502 2.57 3.44 -24.35
N GLU A 503 2.06 3.70 -25.56
CA GLU A 503 1.29 4.91 -25.86
C GLU A 503 0.03 4.99 -24.98
N ALA A 504 -0.66 3.86 -24.77
CA ALA A 504 -1.80 3.80 -23.86
C ALA A 504 -1.40 4.12 -22.40
N LEU A 505 -0.29 3.58 -21.91
CA LEU A 505 0.19 3.82 -20.54
C LEU A 505 0.66 5.27 -20.34
N ARG A 506 1.36 5.85 -21.33
CA ARG A 506 1.82 7.24 -21.30
C ARG A 506 0.69 8.26 -21.28
N ARG A 507 -0.50 7.95 -21.82
CA ARG A 507 -1.67 8.84 -21.68
C ARG A 507 -2.06 9.04 -20.22
N ASN A 508 -1.82 8.04 -19.37
CA ASN A 508 -2.16 8.09 -17.94
C ASN A 508 -0.99 8.64 -17.09
N ALA A 509 0.25 8.47 -17.55
CA ALA A 509 1.45 8.95 -16.88
C ALA A 509 2.39 9.68 -17.89
N PRO A 510 2.01 10.87 -18.38
CA PRO A 510 2.73 11.55 -19.47
C PRO A 510 4.10 12.05 -19.06
N ASP A 511 4.29 12.34 -17.77
CA ASP A 511 5.54 12.87 -17.21
C ASP A 511 6.46 11.76 -16.66
N ASP A 512 6.13 10.49 -16.86
CA ASP A 512 6.96 9.39 -16.38
C ASP A 512 8.26 9.25 -17.20
N PRO A 513 9.44 9.35 -16.56
CA PRO A 513 10.70 9.37 -17.26
C PRO A 513 11.09 8.02 -17.88
N GLU A 514 10.73 6.90 -17.23
CA GLU A 514 11.03 5.56 -17.72
C GLU A 514 10.18 5.25 -18.97
N LEU A 515 8.90 5.64 -18.95
CA LEU A 515 8.02 5.47 -20.11
C LEU A 515 8.44 6.35 -21.29
N ALA A 516 8.91 7.56 -21.04
CA ALA A 516 9.47 8.43 -22.08
C ALA A 516 10.70 7.79 -22.74
N LEU A 517 11.59 7.21 -21.95
CA LEU A 517 12.77 6.50 -22.45
C LEU A 517 12.38 5.29 -23.31
N TRP A 518 11.49 4.41 -22.83
CA TRP A 518 11.04 3.25 -23.61
C TRP A 518 10.37 3.66 -24.93
N SER A 519 9.69 4.80 -24.93
CA SER A 519 9.02 5.33 -26.13
C SER A 519 10.03 5.87 -27.13
N ALA A 520 11.11 6.51 -26.65
CA ALA A 520 12.21 6.93 -27.48
C ALA A 520 12.97 5.74 -28.08
N GLU A 521 13.28 4.72 -27.27
CA GLU A 521 13.93 3.49 -27.73
C GLU A 521 13.14 2.78 -28.83
N LEU A 522 11.83 2.60 -28.63
CA LEU A 522 10.96 2.01 -29.66
C LEU A 522 10.90 2.87 -30.92
N SER A 523 10.82 4.20 -30.79
CA SER A 523 10.78 5.10 -31.95
C SER A 523 12.05 4.99 -32.79
N VAL A 524 13.23 4.95 -32.15
CA VAL A 524 14.51 4.71 -32.84
C VAL A 524 14.50 3.35 -33.53
N GLN A 525 14.00 2.30 -32.86
CA GLN A 525 13.92 0.96 -33.46
C GLN A 525 13.03 0.92 -34.72
N PHE A 526 12.00 1.77 -34.79
CA PHE A 526 11.14 1.93 -35.96
C PHE A 526 11.67 2.94 -37.00
N GLY A 527 12.88 3.48 -36.82
CA GLY A 527 13.48 4.46 -37.73
C GLY A 527 12.86 5.86 -37.64
N ASP A 528 12.31 6.22 -36.47
CA ASP A 528 11.74 7.54 -36.18
C ASP A 528 12.51 8.23 -35.05
N GLY A 529 13.79 8.54 -35.32
CA GLY A 529 14.66 9.24 -34.39
C GLY A 529 14.17 10.65 -34.03
N ARG A 530 13.41 11.31 -34.90
CA ARG A 530 12.80 12.62 -34.60
C ARG A 530 11.72 12.51 -33.53
N ALA A 531 10.84 11.51 -33.61
CA ALA A 531 9.86 11.26 -32.56
C ALA A 531 10.52 10.87 -31.23
N ALA A 532 11.66 10.15 -31.28
CA ALA A 532 12.43 9.83 -30.10
C ALA A 532 12.95 11.08 -29.38
N VAL A 533 13.57 12.01 -30.13
CA VAL A 533 14.09 13.29 -29.60
C VAL A 533 12.95 14.15 -29.05
N ALA A 534 11.86 14.30 -29.81
CA ALA A 534 10.70 15.08 -29.38
C ALA A 534 10.08 14.52 -28.08
N THR A 535 10.01 13.19 -27.96
CA THR A 535 9.54 12.53 -26.73
C THR A 535 10.39 12.88 -25.52
N LEU A 536 11.72 12.81 -25.64
CA LEU A 536 12.63 13.12 -24.54
C LEU A 536 12.61 14.60 -24.17
N TYR A 537 12.50 15.50 -25.15
CA TYR A 537 12.48 16.95 -24.91
C TYR A 537 11.15 17.42 -24.31
N ALA A 538 10.04 16.73 -24.60
CA ALA A 538 8.74 17.03 -24.02
C ALA A 538 8.65 16.69 -22.51
N ALA A 539 9.55 15.85 -21.99
CA ALA A 539 9.53 15.44 -20.60
C ALA A 539 9.75 16.64 -19.65
N ARG A 540 8.85 16.77 -18.68
CA ARG A 540 8.89 17.85 -17.67
C ARG A 540 9.69 17.49 -16.44
N ASP A 541 9.98 16.20 -16.23
CA ASP A 541 10.70 15.72 -15.07
C ASP A 541 12.14 16.27 -15.02
N PRO A 542 12.55 16.95 -13.92
CA PRO A 542 13.88 17.53 -13.79
C PRO A 542 15.02 16.50 -13.84
N ARG A 543 14.78 15.26 -13.41
CA ARG A 543 15.80 14.20 -13.41
C ARG A 543 16.06 13.71 -14.83
N LEU A 544 15.01 13.53 -15.63
CA LEU A 544 15.18 13.17 -17.02
C LEU A 544 15.90 14.27 -17.80
N ARG A 545 15.57 15.54 -17.52
CA ARG A 545 16.32 16.68 -18.08
C ARG A 545 17.79 16.67 -17.71
N ALA A 546 18.12 16.41 -16.44
CA ALA A 546 19.50 16.32 -15.99
C ALA A 546 20.28 15.13 -16.60
N GLN A 547 19.59 14.11 -17.11
CA GLN A 547 20.18 12.92 -17.74
C GLN A 547 20.07 12.92 -19.26
N LEU A 548 19.52 13.98 -19.87
CA LEU A 548 19.13 13.99 -21.28
C LEU A 548 20.30 13.72 -22.23
N ALA A 549 21.48 14.30 -21.97
CA ALA A 549 22.68 14.04 -22.74
C ALA A 549 23.13 12.57 -22.66
N VAL A 550 23.02 11.94 -21.48
CA VAL A 550 23.38 10.52 -21.27
C VAL A 550 22.39 9.60 -21.99
N LEU A 551 21.10 9.89 -21.91
CA LEU A 551 20.07 9.08 -22.57
C LEU A 551 20.18 9.15 -24.10
N LEU A 552 20.44 10.35 -24.65
CA LEU A 552 20.68 10.51 -26.09
C LEU A 552 21.96 9.78 -26.54
N ASP A 553 23.01 9.74 -25.71
CA ASP A 553 24.21 8.96 -26.00
C ASP A 553 23.93 7.44 -26.04
N GLN A 554 23.13 6.94 -25.09
CA GLN A 554 22.70 5.54 -25.08
C GLN A 554 21.87 5.17 -26.31
N LEU A 555 20.92 6.04 -26.71
CA LEU A 555 20.12 5.85 -27.92
C LEU A 555 20.97 5.94 -29.19
N ALA A 556 21.90 6.89 -29.27
CA ALA A 556 22.84 6.99 -30.39
C ALA A 556 23.68 5.73 -30.53
N GLY A 557 24.26 5.24 -29.42
CA GLY A 557 25.02 3.99 -29.41
C GLY A 557 24.18 2.77 -29.79
N PHE A 558 22.90 2.73 -29.39
CA PHE A 558 21.97 1.69 -29.84
C PHE A 558 21.73 1.77 -31.36
N ALA A 559 21.47 2.95 -31.90
CA ALA A 559 21.25 3.18 -33.32
C ALA A 559 22.49 2.82 -34.16
N GLU A 560 23.69 3.17 -33.68
CA GLU A 560 24.97 2.84 -34.32
C GLU A 560 25.19 1.33 -34.40
N ARG A 561 24.99 0.61 -33.28
CA ARG A 561 25.16 -0.85 -33.23
C ARG A 561 24.23 -1.60 -34.20
N HIS A 562 23.07 -1.03 -34.48
CA HIS A 562 22.06 -1.62 -35.38
C HIS A 562 22.03 -0.95 -36.76
N ALA A 563 23.02 -0.12 -37.09
CA ALA A 563 23.13 0.61 -38.37
C ALA A 563 21.86 1.38 -38.77
N LEU A 564 21.16 1.96 -37.79
CA LEU A 564 19.94 2.74 -38.02
C LEU A 564 20.27 4.13 -38.55
N ALA A 565 19.46 4.63 -39.48
CA ALA A 565 19.66 5.94 -40.14
C ALA A 565 19.72 7.12 -39.15
N ASP A 566 19.05 6.99 -38.00
CA ASP A 566 18.92 8.04 -36.99
C ASP A 566 20.17 8.25 -36.12
N ALA A 567 21.19 7.40 -36.22
CA ALA A 567 22.40 7.50 -35.39
C ALA A 567 23.06 8.89 -35.44
N LYS A 568 23.18 9.47 -36.64
CA LYS A 568 23.78 10.80 -36.83
C LYS A 568 22.94 11.92 -36.21
N LEU A 569 21.61 11.81 -36.29
CA LEU A 569 20.68 12.75 -35.67
C LEU A 569 20.86 12.71 -34.15
N LEU A 570 20.78 11.53 -33.54
CA LEU A 570 20.89 11.34 -32.09
C LEU A 570 22.24 11.82 -31.55
N ARG A 571 23.35 11.56 -32.26
CA ARG A 571 24.67 12.12 -31.90
C ARG A 571 24.72 13.64 -31.94
N THR A 572 24.05 14.23 -32.92
CA THR A 572 23.97 15.69 -33.06
C THR A 572 23.18 16.29 -31.90
N GLU A 573 22.03 15.70 -31.55
CA GLU A 573 21.24 16.11 -30.38
C GLU A 573 22.01 15.93 -29.07
N GLN A 574 22.67 14.79 -28.88
CA GLN A 574 23.50 14.52 -27.70
C GLN A 574 24.56 15.61 -27.50
N ALA A 575 25.27 15.99 -28.57
CA ALA A 575 26.28 17.04 -28.51
C ALA A 575 25.67 18.43 -28.26
N PHE A 576 24.47 18.69 -28.78
CA PHE A 576 23.73 19.92 -28.50
C PHE A 576 23.40 20.06 -27.01
N VAL A 577 22.78 19.03 -26.41
CA VAL A 577 22.44 19.01 -24.98
C VAL A 577 23.69 19.12 -24.11
N ALA A 578 24.74 18.34 -24.41
CA ALA A 578 25.99 18.41 -23.66
C ALA A 578 26.64 19.81 -23.71
N THR A 579 26.46 20.54 -24.81
CA THR A 579 26.94 21.93 -24.93
C THR A 579 26.14 22.86 -24.01
N ILE A 580 24.82 22.71 -23.95
CA ILE A 580 23.94 23.46 -23.06
C ILE A 580 24.32 23.23 -21.59
N ASP A 581 24.56 21.98 -21.21
CA ASP A 581 24.94 21.63 -19.83
C ASP A 581 26.24 22.35 -19.44
N ARG A 582 27.26 22.31 -20.30
CA ARG A 582 28.55 23.00 -20.06
C ARG A 582 28.43 24.51 -20.02
N MET A 583 27.59 25.10 -20.88
CA MET A 583 27.34 26.55 -20.88
C MET A 583 26.55 27.00 -19.66
N THR A 584 25.72 26.12 -19.09
CA THR A 584 24.98 26.40 -17.86
C THR A 584 25.91 26.33 -16.64
N GLU A 585 26.84 25.38 -16.61
CA GLU A 585 27.86 25.26 -15.56
C GLU A 585 28.87 26.41 -15.57
N ALA A 586 29.48 26.69 -16.73
CA ALA A 586 30.56 27.66 -16.88
C ALA A 586 30.55 28.28 -18.30
N PRO A 587 29.69 29.28 -18.55
CA PRO A 587 29.59 29.93 -19.84
C PRO A 587 30.91 30.64 -20.19
N GLY A 588 31.38 30.51 -21.44
CA GLY A 588 32.66 31.10 -21.86
C GLY A 588 33.90 30.24 -21.58
N SER A 589 33.77 29.09 -20.91
CA SER A 589 34.91 28.21 -20.61
C SER A 589 35.42 27.44 -21.83
N ASP A 590 36.69 27.03 -21.81
CA ASP A 590 37.28 26.14 -22.83
C ASP A 590 36.51 24.81 -22.97
N ALA A 591 35.90 24.33 -21.87
CA ALA A 591 35.09 23.12 -21.88
C ALA A 591 33.79 23.32 -22.67
N ALA A 592 33.12 24.47 -22.50
CA ALA A 592 31.95 24.85 -23.28
C ALA A 592 32.30 25.06 -24.76
N GLU A 593 33.45 25.67 -25.05
CA GLU A 593 33.91 25.89 -26.43
C GLU A 593 34.23 24.57 -27.15
N ARG A 594 34.95 23.64 -26.49
CA ARG A 594 35.19 22.30 -27.05
C ARG A 594 33.90 21.52 -27.29
N ALA A 595 32.91 21.62 -26.39
CA ALA A 595 31.61 20.98 -26.57
C ALA A 595 30.86 21.57 -27.78
N PHE A 596 30.86 22.89 -27.90
CA PHE A 596 30.27 23.60 -29.03
C PHE A 596 30.90 23.22 -30.37
N GLU A 597 32.23 23.17 -30.45
CA GLU A 597 32.93 22.77 -31.67
C GLU A 597 32.63 21.33 -32.08
N ARG A 598 32.52 20.42 -31.10
CA ARG A 598 32.08 19.03 -31.35
C ARG A 598 30.67 18.99 -31.91
N PHE A 599 29.73 19.72 -31.32
CA PHE A 599 28.35 19.83 -31.84
C PHE A 599 28.33 20.38 -33.27
N ARG A 600 29.06 21.47 -33.53
CA ARG A 600 29.15 22.09 -34.85
C ARG A 600 29.69 21.11 -35.91
N GLY A 601 30.75 20.38 -35.57
CA GLY A 601 31.33 19.36 -36.47
C GLY A 601 30.33 18.26 -36.82
N LEU A 602 29.61 17.73 -35.83
CA LEU A 602 28.59 16.70 -36.03
C LEU A 602 27.40 17.20 -36.85
N LEU A 603 26.96 18.44 -36.62
CA LEU A 603 25.88 19.06 -37.39
C LEU A 603 26.25 19.28 -38.87
N VAL A 604 27.51 19.62 -39.15
CA VAL A 604 28.02 19.70 -40.53
C VAL A 604 28.07 18.32 -41.16
N ALA A 605 28.56 17.32 -40.43
CA ALA A 605 28.66 15.93 -40.91
C ALA A 605 27.29 15.27 -41.16
N SER A 606 26.22 15.75 -40.52
CA SER A 606 24.84 15.29 -40.76
C SER A 606 24.16 15.96 -41.97
N GLY A 607 24.77 16.98 -42.57
CA GLY A 607 24.24 17.69 -43.75
C GLY A 607 23.08 18.65 -43.44
N THR A 608 22.76 18.89 -42.16
CA THR A 608 21.60 19.70 -41.73
C THR A 608 21.95 21.15 -41.37
N SER A 609 23.24 21.53 -41.45
CA SER A 609 23.77 22.80 -40.92
C SER A 609 23.25 24.08 -41.56
N ARG A 610 22.78 24.05 -42.82
CA ARG A 610 22.39 25.27 -43.57
C ARG A 610 21.09 25.92 -43.08
N GLY A 611 20.15 25.15 -42.53
CA GLY A 611 18.84 25.63 -42.07
C GLY A 611 18.68 25.75 -40.55
N ASP A 612 19.71 25.33 -39.79
CA ASP A 612 19.64 25.18 -38.34
C ASP A 612 20.16 26.42 -37.59
N ALA A 613 19.34 26.98 -36.71
CA ALA A 613 19.67 28.15 -35.91
C ALA A 613 20.48 27.81 -34.64
N ARG A 614 20.48 26.55 -34.17
CA ARG A 614 21.17 26.11 -32.93
C ARG A 614 22.64 26.52 -32.85
N PRO A 615 23.50 26.31 -33.87
CA PRO A 615 24.90 26.70 -33.77
C PRO A 615 25.08 28.23 -33.67
N LEU A 616 24.21 29.02 -34.31
CA LEU A 616 24.28 30.48 -34.24
C LEU A 616 23.84 30.99 -32.86
N VAL A 617 22.80 30.39 -32.29
CA VAL A 617 22.30 30.70 -30.96
C VAL A 617 23.36 30.38 -29.91
N LEU A 618 23.90 29.14 -29.90
CA LEU A 618 24.96 28.75 -28.97
C LEU A 618 26.21 29.63 -29.11
N PHE A 619 26.60 29.98 -30.34
CA PHE A 619 27.74 30.87 -30.56
C PHE A 619 27.47 32.28 -30.02
N ALA A 620 26.26 32.80 -30.19
CA ALA A 620 25.90 34.12 -29.66
C ALA A 620 25.88 34.13 -28.12
N ILE A 621 25.43 33.04 -27.47
CA ILE A 621 25.50 32.86 -26.01
C ILE A 621 26.96 32.88 -25.55
N GLN A 622 27.84 32.10 -26.20
CA GLN A 622 29.26 32.05 -25.87
C GLN A 622 29.94 33.41 -26.09
N ALA A 623 29.62 34.12 -27.19
CA ALA A 623 30.15 35.44 -27.47
C ALA A 623 29.74 36.46 -26.40
N LEU A 624 28.48 36.42 -25.93
CA LEU A 624 28.02 37.27 -24.84
C LEU A 624 28.74 36.96 -23.52
N ALA A 625 28.95 35.68 -23.20
CA ALA A 625 29.70 35.27 -22.02
C ALA A 625 31.15 35.79 -22.01
N LEU A 626 31.75 35.92 -23.21
CA LEU A 626 33.10 36.47 -23.41
C LEU A 626 33.12 38.00 -23.61
N GLY A 627 32.00 38.71 -23.37
CA GLY A 627 31.90 40.17 -23.53
C GLY A 627 31.84 40.67 -24.99
N LYS A 628 31.75 39.78 -25.98
CA LYS A 628 31.76 40.10 -27.42
C LYS A 628 30.34 40.41 -27.93
N ARG A 629 29.73 41.49 -27.43
CA ARG A 629 28.34 41.87 -27.76
C ARG A 629 28.09 42.11 -29.25
N GLN A 630 29.00 42.78 -29.93
CA GLN A 630 28.89 43.07 -31.38
C GLN A 630 28.80 41.78 -32.20
N THR A 631 29.63 40.78 -31.87
CA THR A 631 29.62 39.47 -32.53
C THR A 631 28.28 38.77 -32.36
N ALA A 632 27.71 38.79 -31.15
CA ALA A 632 26.40 38.21 -30.89
C ALA A 632 25.28 38.91 -31.69
N ALA A 633 25.32 40.24 -31.83
CA ALA A 633 24.35 40.99 -32.63
C ALA A 633 24.44 40.64 -34.13
N THR A 634 25.65 40.53 -34.69
CA THR A 634 25.86 40.16 -36.10
C THR A 634 25.30 38.76 -36.43
N LEU A 635 25.41 37.82 -35.49
CA LEU A 635 24.88 36.46 -35.66
C LEU A 635 23.35 36.42 -35.79
N ALA A 636 22.62 37.40 -35.25
CA ALA A 636 21.17 37.49 -35.37
C ALA A 636 20.72 37.65 -36.84
N GLY A 637 21.46 38.43 -37.63
CA GLY A 637 21.17 38.63 -39.06
C GLY A 637 21.17 37.33 -39.85
N VAL A 638 22.11 36.43 -39.52
CA VAL A 638 22.21 35.10 -40.14
C VAL A 638 21.18 34.12 -39.56
N ALA A 639 20.82 34.25 -38.28
CA ALA A 639 19.86 33.37 -37.63
C ALA A 639 18.40 33.63 -38.06
N LYS A 640 18.08 34.85 -38.50
CA LYS A 640 16.72 35.25 -38.91
C LYS A 640 16.11 34.40 -40.03
N THR A 641 16.94 33.80 -40.89
CA THR A 641 16.50 32.94 -42.00
C THR A 641 16.51 31.44 -41.64
N ARG A 642 16.79 31.11 -40.38
CA ARG A 642 16.95 29.72 -39.91
C ARG A 642 15.90 29.36 -38.87
N THR A 643 15.69 28.06 -38.68
CA THR A 643 14.64 27.55 -37.79
C THR A 643 15.23 27.16 -36.44
N LEU A 644 14.61 27.64 -35.36
CA LEU A 644 14.82 27.17 -34.00
C LEU A 644 13.53 26.54 -33.46
N GLU A 645 13.50 25.21 -33.41
CA GLU A 645 12.29 24.49 -33.00
C GLU A 645 11.87 24.83 -31.55
N PRO A 646 10.56 24.80 -31.24
CA PRO A 646 10.07 25.13 -29.90
C PRO A 646 10.72 24.33 -28.76
N GLN A 647 11.01 23.06 -29.02
CA GLN A 647 11.66 22.15 -28.07
C GLN A 647 13.10 22.56 -27.73
N HIS A 648 13.87 23.03 -28.73
CA HIS A 648 15.22 23.58 -28.51
C HIS A 648 15.16 24.88 -27.70
N ARG A 649 14.17 25.75 -27.96
CA ARG A 649 13.94 26.97 -27.17
C ARG A 649 13.62 26.66 -25.71
N ALA A 650 12.76 25.67 -25.48
CA ALA A 650 12.41 25.23 -24.13
C ALA A 650 13.63 24.70 -23.36
N LEU A 651 14.50 23.93 -24.03
CA LEU A 651 15.71 23.38 -23.43
C LEU A 651 16.74 24.48 -23.10
N LEU A 652 16.96 25.45 -24.00
CA LEU A 652 17.89 26.55 -23.78
C LEU A 652 17.46 27.45 -22.60
N GLY A 653 16.16 27.57 -22.34
CA GLY A 653 15.61 28.14 -21.10
C GLY A 653 16.25 29.46 -20.69
N ALA A 654 16.93 29.46 -19.53
CA ALA A 654 17.57 30.65 -18.96
C ALA A 654 18.76 31.18 -19.76
N LEU A 655 19.44 30.34 -20.56
CA LEU A 655 20.56 30.77 -21.41
C LEU A 655 20.12 31.75 -22.50
N LEU A 656 18.82 31.82 -22.81
CA LEU A 656 18.27 32.78 -23.77
C LEU A 656 18.06 34.18 -23.18
N ILE A 657 18.10 34.34 -21.85
CA ILE A 657 17.82 35.63 -21.19
C ILE A 657 18.79 36.73 -21.66
N PRO A 658 20.12 36.51 -21.69
CA PRO A 658 21.07 37.52 -22.18
C PRO A 658 20.85 37.88 -23.65
N LEU A 659 20.46 36.90 -24.48
CA LEU A 659 20.17 37.14 -25.89
C LEU A 659 18.90 37.97 -26.09
N ARG A 660 17.85 37.73 -25.30
CA ARG A 660 16.59 38.52 -25.36
C ARG A 660 16.79 40.01 -25.00
N ALA A 661 17.86 40.33 -24.29
CA ALA A 661 18.25 41.71 -24.01
C ALA A 661 18.80 42.44 -25.26
N LEU A 662 19.22 41.71 -26.30
CA LEU A 662 19.62 42.26 -27.59
C LEU A 662 18.39 42.46 -28.50
N PRO A 663 18.12 43.67 -28.99
CA PRO A 663 17.00 43.94 -29.89
C PRO A 663 16.95 43.03 -31.12
N GLU A 664 18.12 42.69 -31.66
CA GLU A 664 18.29 41.90 -32.88
C GLU A 664 17.79 40.46 -32.73
N TRP A 665 17.86 39.90 -31.52
CA TRP A 665 17.46 38.53 -31.22
C TRP A 665 15.99 38.41 -30.79
N ARG A 666 15.32 39.50 -30.38
CA ARG A 666 13.93 39.46 -29.91
C ARG A 666 12.93 38.95 -30.94
N ALA A 667 13.18 39.18 -32.22
CA ALA A 667 12.30 38.71 -33.30
C ALA A 667 12.55 37.23 -33.68
N ILE A 668 13.63 36.62 -33.18
CA ILE A 668 14.10 35.28 -33.55
C ILE A 668 13.74 34.25 -32.46
N LEU A 669 13.76 34.67 -31.19
CA LEU A 669 13.53 33.84 -29.99
C LEU A 669 12.08 33.90 -29.53
#